data_AF-A0A2E0R476-F1
#
_entry.id   AF-A0A2E0R476-F1
#
_cell.length_a   1.000
_cell.length_b   1.000
_cell.length_c   1.000
_cell.angle_alpha   90.00
_cell.angle_beta   90.00
_cell.angle_gamma   90.00
#
_symmetry.space_group_name_H-M   'P 1'
#
loop_
_entity.id
_entity.type
_entity.pdbx_description
1 polymer ?
#
loop_
_entity_poly.entity_id
_entity_poly.type
_entity_poly.pdbx_seq_one_letter_code
_entity_poly.pdbx_strand_id
1 'polypeptide(L)'
;MKPFFVSLFFALSACLSIQGEEKSDIDSAKVTALLGSYQEAFGHSATGLAYHNRLDGPNGDAVLSSPEEIARQEVRGKSMPWGYGSGIQDIALENGQVLFALCEAYDATGDEYFAAEARRLFDAMQILARISPEPGFVPRGPHPDGKSYYPDSSRDQHAAYIEALWRFGKTTIATEEDKAFIADTLDKIARRMEKNDWKIMNEDSSARAHVGFTWKQFTTVGAISLLSSLAQVADATGDPHWQELYQTYSDEKDGERWTKWLAPEALEIGPPLTLYSNQFSQALTALRRIEKDPARKKQLAEFQRRWAERALEANVFDPEKWRRLDWAADRGEEEMQALIDPIGLDLTKTYTVLDLYDGYDRSLWEHPDSKTQGVMHKLCFGLCTVALHGALLSDDPELRERVLPIVGRMVKEFSKHHQNYRGGENFNRTVILGLLALGESPHAAATSIPEMPLAKSTGWGPCMDVTIVGDRLYAIGKGKLYTADITDPKNPKKLGELSGLGNSRQIVVGEGIAYITAREDGVFIVDVKDPAKPTLLCHYDSIELATGVDLAGDILFVAQRHYGIEQVDVSDPKNPRHLSSIRTGEAQSIFYHDGFVYTGVWGTSEVVVVDMHDARSPKIVSKTPLDGYGDGLCVHDGMLYAATGHHSREPHREEGDPGYGRGHGLEIFDLSDPAKPTFVSRVKFPKFYAIGFDMWDVSVVNGHAFVADTHNGIFVVDVRDPKAPAIVGRTQLDIPEGKDEPALFGGLAVGDGIIYGAGGWTDLHLIDAPEIASPIAKEPGKLPVIGPEVEPDNERILAAYRPEGQVWSVAMADDLPYAVAACGSAGIHVVRVGEGTLEPVSVVPTDDFTTCVCIQGRTVFAAEGTGGMSIWDLSPDGQLTRKGVYDAKGKRVRYVAVPKPGKHALLEVGSGRLHIVDLSDPTQPRVVLEDSQHGLFYGYQLLDHLVEGRYAGAFWHVSGLHWYDLSTDPPTYQGNHPTGRFGMTEGLVPFQGELLATRGRGYVRFDFEEDGDFTDLPIQRVPDTWLVGKPTLYENHLYVADRVFGRVFIVDVKDPDNPTLIDSFETPGNPGRIKTTQYGYLLPNGYEGLSLCRKVE
;
A
#
# COMPACT_ATOMS: atom_id res chain seq x y z
N MET A 1 38.01 7.45 -24.12
CA MET A 1 37.82 7.86 -22.72
C MET A 1 36.92 6.82 -22.08
N LYS A 2 37.41 6.14 -21.03
CA LYS A 2 36.83 4.90 -20.47
C LYS A 2 35.57 5.16 -19.64
N PRO A 3 34.66 4.18 -19.53
CA PRO A 3 33.47 4.24 -18.69
C PRO A 3 33.90 4.06 -17.23
N PHE A 4 33.69 5.09 -16.40
CA PHE A 4 34.03 5.07 -14.97
C PHE A 4 32.83 5.33 -14.06
N PHE A 5 31.60 5.38 -14.59
CA PHE A 5 30.40 5.74 -13.81
C PHE A 5 29.39 4.61 -13.58
N VAL A 6 29.49 3.48 -14.28
CA VAL A 6 28.53 2.36 -14.10
C VAL A 6 29.04 1.28 -13.13
N SER A 7 30.35 1.17 -12.95
CA SER A 7 30.96 0.16 -12.07
C SER A 7 30.91 0.52 -10.58
N LEU A 8 30.63 1.77 -10.21
CA LEU A 8 30.47 2.17 -8.81
C LEU A 8 29.09 1.80 -8.24
N PHE A 9 28.07 1.66 -9.10
CA PHE A 9 26.72 1.26 -8.68
C PHE A 9 26.59 -0.25 -8.43
N PHE A 10 27.30 -1.07 -9.23
CA PHE A 10 27.29 -2.53 -9.07
C PHE A 10 28.29 -3.04 -8.01
N ALA A 11 29.42 -2.36 -7.79
CA ALA A 11 30.37 -2.76 -6.74
C ALA A 11 29.87 -2.43 -5.32
N LEU A 12 29.03 -1.40 -5.15
CA LEU A 12 28.32 -1.18 -3.88
C LEU A 12 27.18 -2.19 -3.66
N SER A 13 26.48 -2.62 -4.73
CA SER A 13 25.42 -3.63 -4.60
C SER A 13 25.93 -5.05 -4.33
N ALA A 14 27.14 -5.39 -4.78
CA ALA A 14 27.72 -6.74 -4.63
C ALA A 14 28.61 -6.93 -3.38
N CYS A 15 28.92 -5.86 -2.63
CA CYS A 15 29.54 -5.97 -1.29
C CYS A 15 28.54 -5.76 -0.13
N LEU A 16 27.26 -5.54 -0.43
CA LEU A 16 26.17 -5.50 0.55
C LEU A 16 25.34 -6.79 0.58
N SER A 17 25.72 -7.82 -0.17
CA SER A 17 25.01 -9.12 -0.20
C SER A 17 25.46 -10.11 0.89
N ILE A 18 26.08 -9.64 1.97
CA ILE A 18 26.33 -10.43 3.19
C ILE A 18 25.92 -9.58 4.38
N GLN A 19 24.60 -9.40 4.52
CA GLN A 19 23.83 -9.12 5.74
C GLN A 19 22.45 -8.68 5.25
N GLY A 20 21.61 -9.66 4.89
CA GLY A 20 20.19 -9.40 4.75
C GLY A 20 19.67 -9.00 6.12
N GLU A 21 19.37 -7.73 6.31
CA GLU A 21 18.69 -7.26 7.52
C GLU A 21 17.26 -7.81 7.49
N GLU A 22 17.03 -8.92 8.19
CA GLU A 22 15.71 -9.43 8.54
C GLU A 22 14.93 -8.33 9.30
N LYS A 23 14.07 -7.54 8.63
CA LYS A 23 13.12 -6.63 9.29
C LYS A 23 12.04 -7.43 10.05
N SER A 24 11.48 -6.82 11.10
CA SER A 24 10.80 -7.50 12.21
C SER A 24 9.50 -8.22 11.84
N ASP A 25 9.52 -9.54 11.99
CA ASP A 25 8.41 -10.49 11.85
C ASP A 25 7.49 -10.51 13.11
N ILE A 26 7.02 -9.36 13.60
CA ILE A 26 6.17 -9.26 14.81
C ILE A 26 4.73 -8.92 14.41
N ASP A 27 3.80 -9.83 14.74
CA ASP A 27 2.35 -9.64 14.60
C ASP A 27 1.62 -10.05 15.89
N SER A 28 0.34 -9.70 16.02
CA SER A 28 -0.47 -10.06 17.20
C SER A 28 -0.50 -11.58 17.41
N ALA A 29 -0.57 -12.41 16.37
CA ALA A 29 -0.65 -13.86 16.50
C ALA A 29 0.61 -14.46 17.16
N LYS A 30 1.80 -13.99 16.80
CA LYS A 30 3.07 -14.42 17.40
C LYS A 30 3.21 -13.95 18.84
N VAL A 31 2.81 -12.70 19.12
CA VAL A 31 2.88 -12.14 20.48
C VAL A 31 1.86 -12.81 21.41
N THR A 32 0.63 -13.06 20.94
CA THR A 32 -0.40 -13.81 21.69
C THR A 32 0.03 -15.25 21.95
N ALA A 33 0.62 -15.94 20.97
CA ALA A 33 1.18 -17.28 21.16
C ALA A 33 2.30 -17.28 22.20
N LEU A 34 3.25 -16.34 22.11
CA LEU A 34 4.35 -16.20 23.07
C LEU A 34 3.82 -15.92 24.49
N LEU A 35 2.84 -15.03 24.63
CA LEU A 35 2.21 -14.72 25.90
C LEU A 35 1.46 -15.93 26.48
N GLY A 36 0.73 -16.68 25.65
CA GLY A 36 0.08 -17.93 26.05
C GLY A 36 1.09 -18.97 26.57
N SER A 37 2.22 -19.16 25.86
CA SER A 37 3.29 -20.05 26.32
C SER A 37 3.93 -19.58 27.64
N TYR A 38 4.07 -18.27 27.85
CA TYR A 38 4.55 -17.73 29.12
C TYR A 38 3.59 -18.03 30.28
N GLN A 39 2.28 -17.83 30.06
CA GLN A 39 1.26 -18.11 31.06
C GLN A 39 1.15 -19.59 31.39
N GLU A 40 1.22 -20.47 30.40
CA GLU A 40 1.20 -21.92 30.61
C GLU A 40 2.40 -22.37 31.44
N ALA A 41 3.59 -21.83 31.14
CA ALA A 41 4.82 -22.24 31.79
C ALA A 41 5.01 -21.65 33.20
N PHE A 42 4.58 -20.41 33.45
CA PHE A 42 4.89 -19.68 34.68
C PHE A 42 3.66 -19.25 35.48
N GLY A 43 2.46 -19.33 34.90
CA GLY A 43 1.20 -18.96 35.53
C GLY A 43 0.71 -20.02 36.51
N HIS A 44 0.12 -19.59 37.62
CA HIS A 44 -0.56 -20.48 38.55
C HIS A 44 -2.06 -20.18 38.59
N SER A 45 -2.90 -21.20 38.36
CA SER A 45 -4.36 -21.04 38.26
C SER A 45 -5.03 -20.53 39.54
N ALA A 46 -4.48 -20.85 40.72
CA ALA A 46 -5.05 -20.39 42.00
C ALA A 46 -4.90 -18.89 42.26
N THR A 47 -3.86 -18.24 41.72
CA THR A 47 -3.61 -16.81 41.91
C THR A 47 -3.82 -16.00 40.64
N GLY A 48 -3.76 -16.64 39.46
CA GLY A 48 -3.79 -15.97 38.16
C GLY A 48 -2.51 -15.21 37.82
N LEU A 49 -1.46 -15.30 38.66
CA LEU A 49 -0.20 -14.58 38.50
C LEU A 49 0.88 -15.49 37.91
N ALA A 50 1.84 -14.89 37.21
CA ALA A 50 3.06 -15.55 36.75
C ALA A 50 4.16 -15.49 37.83
N TYR A 51 4.92 -16.57 37.94
CA TYR A 51 5.96 -16.77 38.95
C TYR A 51 7.37 -16.78 38.33
N HIS A 52 8.39 -16.55 39.16
CA HIS A 52 9.76 -16.43 38.70
C HIS A 52 10.36 -17.78 38.24
N ASN A 53 9.86 -18.90 38.76
CA ASN A 53 10.29 -20.25 38.36
C ASN A 53 9.22 -20.92 37.50
N ARG A 54 9.65 -21.71 36.50
CA ARG A 54 8.76 -22.48 35.63
C ARG A 54 8.00 -23.57 36.41
N LEU A 55 6.67 -23.62 36.25
CA LEU A 55 5.73 -24.43 37.03
C LEU A 55 5.19 -25.66 36.26
N ASP A 56 5.20 -25.67 34.93
CA ASP A 56 4.73 -26.81 34.11
C ASP A 56 5.74 -27.98 34.03
N GLY A 57 6.87 -27.87 34.75
CA GLY A 57 7.90 -28.89 34.82
C GLY A 57 7.58 -30.04 35.80
N PRO A 58 8.43 -31.09 35.85
CA PRO A 58 8.19 -32.30 36.66
C PRO A 58 8.11 -32.05 38.18
N ASN A 59 8.58 -30.89 38.65
CA ASN A 59 8.54 -30.52 40.05
C ASN A 59 7.32 -29.66 40.41
N GLY A 60 6.54 -29.18 39.44
CA GLY A 60 5.35 -28.35 39.69
C GLY A 60 5.63 -27.17 40.64
N ASP A 61 4.71 -26.94 41.57
CA ASP A 61 4.83 -25.95 42.64
C ASP A 61 6.02 -26.17 43.58
N ALA A 62 6.60 -27.37 43.64
CA ALA A 62 7.73 -27.67 44.53
C ALA A 62 9.04 -26.96 44.12
N VAL A 63 9.05 -26.24 42.99
CA VAL A 63 10.13 -25.32 42.63
C VAL A 63 10.09 -24.01 43.41
N LEU A 64 8.94 -23.70 44.04
CA LEU A 64 8.74 -22.54 44.90
C LEU A 64 9.08 -22.91 46.35
N SER A 65 9.52 -21.94 47.15
CA SER A 65 9.70 -22.14 48.59
C SER A 65 8.37 -22.49 49.25
N SER A 66 8.38 -23.51 50.13
CA SER A 66 7.15 -23.95 50.78
C SER A 66 6.61 -22.89 51.76
N PRO A 67 5.31 -22.90 52.10
CA PRO A 67 4.74 -22.04 53.14
C PRO A 67 5.53 -22.07 54.46
N GLU A 68 6.02 -23.25 54.87
CA GLU A 68 6.84 -23.39 56.09
C GLU A 68 8.22 -22.75 55.97
N GLU A 69 8.85 -22.80 54.79
CA GLU A 69 10.11 -22.12 54.53
C GLU A 69 9.89 -20.59 54.51
N ILE A 70 8.83 -20.11 53.85
CA ILE A 70 8.47 -18.69 53.80
C ILE A 70 8.20 -18.15 55.22
N ALA A 71 7.44 -18.88 56.03
CA ALA A 71 7.15 -18.50 57.42
C ALA A 71 8.42 -18.43 58.29
N ARG A 72 9.43 -19.27 58.00
CA ARG A 72 10.74 -19.22 58.64
C ARG A 72 11.70 -18.23 57.99
N GLN A 73 11.30 -17.58 56.91
CA GLN A 73 12.14 -16.69 56.13
C GLN A 73 13.41 -17.40 55.61
N GLU A 74 13.21 -18.63 55.12
CA GLU A 74 14.25 -19.49 54.57
C GLU A 74 13.99 -19.79 53.09
N VAL A 75 15.07 -19.98 52.33
CA VAL A 75 15.02 -20.50 50.96
C VAL A 75 15.99 -21.67 50.87
N ARG A 76 15.47 -22.88 50.64
CA ARG A 76 16.26 -24.12 50.54
C ARG A 76 17.16 -24.32 51.77
N GLY A 77 16.59 -24.11 52.96
CA GLY A 77 17.27 -24.25 54.25
C GLY A 77 18.31 -23.17 54.59
N LYS A 78 18.38 -22.07 53.83
CA LYS A 78 19.21 -20.90 54.16
C LYS A 78 18.34 -19.73 54.57
N SER A 79 18.69 -19.05 55.66
CA SER A 79 18.02 -17.80 56.05
C SER A 79 18.14 -16.78 54.92
N MET A 80 16.99 -16.38 54.39
CA MET A 80 16.80 -15.44 53.29
C MET A 80 15.55 -14.59 53.57
N PRO A 81 15.63 -13.62 54.49
CA PRO A 81 14.50 -12.81 54.93
C PRO A 81 13.85 -11.97 53.83
N TRP A 82 14.55 -11.75 52.73
CA TRP A 82 14.08 -10.98 51.58
C TRP A 82 13.50 -11.86 50.46
N GLY A 83 13.50 -13.19 50.64
CA GLY A 83 12.88 -14.14 49.73
C GLY A 83 13.62 -14.39 48.41
N TYR A 84 14.83 -13.89 48.19
CA TYR A 84 15.56 -14.13 46.95
C TYR A 84 15.81 -15.62 46.71
N GLY A 85 15.47 -16.07 45.49
CA GLY A 85 15.56 -17.48 45.08
C GLY A 85 14.38 -18.35 45.53
N SER A 86 13.35 -17.77 46.17
CA SER A 86 12.14 -18.48 46.58
C SER A 86 11.20 -18.86 45.43
N GLY A 87 11.37 -18.25 44.26
CA GLY A 87 10.44 -18.38 43.14
C GLY A 87 9.24 -17.44 43.20
N ILE A 88 9.02 -16.76 44.34
CA ILE A 88 7.92 -15.80 44.54
C ILE A 88 8.41 -14.36 44.75
N GLN A 89 9.71 -14.10 44.61
CA GLN A 89 10.32 -12.85 45.03
C GLN A 89 9.87 -11.61 44.25
N ASP A 90 9.61 -11.73 42.94
CA ASP A 90 9.43 -10.57 42.05
C ASP A 90 8.06 -10.50 41.38
N ILE A 91 7.03 -11.04 42.04
CA ILE A 91 5.69 -11.18 41.47
C ILE A 91 5.06 -9.81 41.13
N ALA A 92 5.12 -8.81 42.00
CA ALA A 92 4.53 -7.51 41.71
C ALA A 92 5.27 -6.78 40.57
N LEU A 93 6.60 -6.92 40.53
CA LEU A 93 7.44 -6.39 39.47
C LEU A 93 7.12 -7.04 38.09
N GLU A 94 7.25 -8.37 37.98
CA GLU A 94 7.15 -9.08 36.70
C GLU A 94 5.72 -9.00 36.11
N ASN A 95 4.69 -9.12 36.95
CA ASN A 95 3.30 -9.04 36.50
C ASN A 95 2.89 -7.59 36.22
N GLY A 96 3.40 -6.62 36.99
CA GLY A 96 3.12 -5.20 36.76
C GLY A 96 3.65 -4.70 35.41
N GLN A 97 4.86 -5.11 35.03
CA GLN A 97 5.42 -4.73 33.73
C GLN A 97 4.66 -5.37 32.55
N VAL A 98 4.20 -6.62 32.70
CA VAL A 98 3.35 -7.26 31.68
C VAL A 98 1.99 -6.58 31.58
N LEU A 99 1.35 -6.24 32.71
CA LEU A 99 0.07 -5.52 32.69
C LEU A 99 0.20 -4.14 32.03
N PHE A 100 1.29 -3.42 32.31
CA PHE A 100 1.57 -2.15 31.63
C PHE A 100 1.71 -2.35 30.11
N ALA A 101 2.53 -3.31 29.67
CA ALA A 101 2.75 -3.59 28.26
C ALA A 101 1.50 -4.10 27.54
N LEU A 102 0.63 -4.86 28.21
CA LEU A 102 -0.68 -5.28 27.70
C LEU A 102 -1.60 -4.08 27.44
N CYS A 103 -1.60 -3.09 28.34
CA CYS A 103 -2.36 -1.86 28.12
C CYS A 103 -1.80 -1.06 26.94
N GLU A 104 -0.47 -0.99 26.77
CA GLU A 104 0.14 -0.35 25.59
C GLU A 104 -0.21 -1.11 24.30
N ALA A 105 -0.15 -2.44 24.30
CA ALA A 105 -0.52 -3.27 23.16
C ALA A 105 -2.01 -3.12 22.81
N TYR A 106 -2.90 -3.11 23.80
CA TYR A 106 -4.32 -2.87 23.58
C TYR A 106 -4.60 -1.49 22.99
N ASP A 107 -4.04 -0.42 23.57
CA ASP A 107 -4.21 0.93 23.04
C ASP A 107 -3.64 1.05 21.61
N ALA A 108 -2.59 0.29 21.29
CA ALA A 108 -1.96 0.25 19.97
C ALA A 108 -2.71 -0.61 18.93
N THR A 109 -3.49 -1.60 19.36
CA THR A 109 -4.06 -2.60 18.44
C THR A 109 -5.58 -2.68 18.44
N GLY A 110 -6.23 -2.26 19.53
CA GLY A 110 -7.66 -2.53 19.78
C GLY A 110 -7.99 -4.02 19.94
N ASP A 111 -7.00 -4.91 20.06
CA ASP A 111 -7.23 -6.36 20.10
C ASP A 111 -7.86 -6.81 21.43
N GLU A 112 -9.05 -7.39 21.33
CA GLU A 112 -9.82 -7.91 22.47
C GLU A 112 -9.08 -9.00 23.26
N TYR A 113 -8.13 -9.72 22.65
CA TYR A 113 -7.29 -10.67 23.38
C TYR A 113 -6.42 -9.95 24.42
N PHE A 114 -5.75 -8.85 24.04
CA PHE A 114 -4.95 -8.08 24.99
C PHE A 114 -5.83 -7.39 26.03
N ALA A 115 -7.05 -6.98 25.66
CA ALA A 115 -8.03 -6.44 26.59
C ALA A 115 -8.43 -7.49 27.66
N ALA A 116 -8.80 -8.69 27.22
CA ALA A 116 -9.18 -9.80 28.09
C ALA A 116 -8.01 -10.21 29.00
N GLU A 117 -6.80 -10.20 28.48
CA GLU A 117 -5.62 -10.59 29.23
C GLU A 117 -5.17 -9.52 30.24
N ALA A 118 -5.20 -8.24 29.87
CA ALA A 118 -5.00 -7.12 30.80
C ALA A 118 -6.04 -7.18 31.92
N ARG A 119 -7.30 -7.45 31.58
CA ARG A 119 -8.39 -7.61 32.54
C ARG A 119 -8.10 -8.75 33.52
N ARG A 120 -7.78 -9.94 33.01
CA ARG A 120 -7.45 -11.14 33.80
C ARG A 120 -6.29 -10.87 34.75
N LEU A 121 -5.23 -10.23 34.26
CA LEU A 121 -4.03 -9.96 35.05
C LEU A 121 -4.28 -8.89 36.12
N PHE A 122 -5.03 -7.83 35.83
CA PHE A 122 -5.41 -6.87 36.87
C PHE A 122 -6.23 -7.53 37.99
N ASP A 123 -7.18 -8.41 37.66
CA ASP A 123 -7.99 -9.10 38.68
C ASP A 123 -7.10 -9.93 39.61
N ALA A 124 -6.16 -10.67 39.03
CA ALA A 124 -5.17 -11.44 39.77
C ALA A 124 -4.30 -10.55 40.67
N MET A 125 -3.84 -9.40 40.15
CA MET A 125 -2.96 -8.47 40.85
C MET A 125 -3.63 -7.76 42.04
N GLN A 126 -4.95 -7.81 42.19
CA GLN A 126 -5.63 -7.27 43.39
C GLN A 126 -5.25 -8.02 44.67
N ILE A 127 -4.79 -9.28 44.58
CA ILE A 127 -4.34 -10.05 45.75
C ILE A 127 -3.17 -9.36 46.48
N LEU A 128 -2.31 -8.66 45.74
CA LEU A 128 -1.13 -7.97 46.29
C LEU A 128 -1.53 -6.83 47.24
N ALA A 129 -2.65 -6.16 46.97
CA ALA A 129 -3.19 -5.10 47.84
C ALA A 129 -3.93 -5.66 49.07
N ARG A 130 -4.29 -6.94 49.08
CA ARG A 130 -5.20 -7.55 50.07
C ARG A 130 -4.53 -8.57 51.00
N ILE A 131 -3.42 -9.16 50.58
CA ILE A 131 -2.80 -10.28 51.32
C ILE A 131 -2.09 -9.83 52.59
N SER A 132 -1.53 -8.61 52.60
CA SER A 132 -0.95 -8.02 53.80
C SER A 132 -2.04 -7.39 54.69
N PRO A 133 -2.00 -7.58 56.02
CA PRO A 133 -2.88 -6.86 56.94
C PRO A 133 -2.53 -5.37 57.04
N GLU A 134 -1.37 -4.94 56.52
CA GLU A 134 -0.86 -3.58 56.64
C GLU A 134 -1.18 -2.73 55.40
N PRO A 135 -2.04 -1.69 55.52
CA PRO A 135 -2.45 -0.89 54.37
C PRO A 135 -1.28 -0.26 53.62
N GLY A 136 -1.30 -0.39 52.29
CA GLY A 136 -0.32 0.22 51.40
C GLY A 136 1.03 -0.50 51.32
N PHE A 137 1.17 -1.69 51.91
CA PHE A 137 2.35 -2.52 51.73
C PHE A 137 2.22 -3.37 50.45
N VAL A 138 3.23 -3.33 49.56
CA VAL A 138 3.30 -4.20 48.39
C VAL A 138 4.26 -5.36 48.69
N PRO A 139 3.77 -6.61 48.89
CA PRO A 139 4.59 -7.73 49.32
C PRO A 139 5.41 -8.36 48.18
N ARG A 140 6.42 -9.16 48.55
CA ARG A 140 7.04 -10.15 47.66
C ARG A 140 6.26 -11.46 47.78
N GLY A 141 5.52 -11.84 46.75
CA GLY A 141 4.51 -12.91 46.82
C GLY A 141 3.24 -12.48 46.09
N PRO A 142 2.16 -13.28 46.08
CA PRO A 142 1.87 -14.37 46.99
C PRO A 142 2.35 -15.75 46.50
N HIS A 143 2.58 -16.68 47.43
CA HIS A 143 2.64 -18.10 47.13
C HIS A 143 1.28 -18.60 46.59
N PRO A 144 1.24 -19.66 45.77
CA PRO A 144 0.00 -20.26 45.26
C PRO A 144 -1.08 -20.67 46.30
N ASP A 145 -0.72 -20.71 47.58
CA ASP A 145 -1.66 -20.99 48.69
C ASP A 145 -2.57 -19.78 49.00
N GLY A 146 -2.31 -18.63 48.36
CA GLY A 146 -3.03 -17.38 48.54
C GLY A 146 -2.81 -16.70 49.89
N LYS A 147 -1.85 -17.16 50.71
CA LYS A 147 -1.67 -16.70 52.09
C LYS A 147 -0.22 -16.44 52.49
N SER A 148 0.72 -17.19 51.93
CA SER A 148 2.14 -17.08 52.28
C SER A 148 2.85 -16.06 51.38
N TYR A 149 3.63 -15.16 51.98
CA TYR A 149 4.43 -14.12 51.29
C TYR A 149 5.57 -13.66 52.19
N TYR A 150 6.58 -12.98 51.63
CA TYR A 150 7.66 -12.39 52.43
C TYR A 150 7.28 -10.98 52.92
N PRO A 151 7.52 -10.66 54.21
CA PRO A 151 7.17 -9.36 54.80
C PRO A 151 8.21 -8.25 54.50
N ASP A 152 9.24 -8.55 53.69
CA ASP A 152 10.16 -7.56 53.14
C ASP A 152 9.78 -7.24 51.68
N SER A 153 10.13 -6.04 51.22
CA SER A 153 9.79 -5.57 49.87
C SER A 153 10.92 -4.70 49.29
N SER A 154 10.67 -4.04 48.17
CA SER A 154 11.66 -3.21 47.49
C SER A 154 11.00 -2.15 46.64
N ARG A 155 11.80 -1.17 46.22
CA ARG A 155 11.39 -0.06 45.35
C ARG A 155 10.72 -0.54 44.07
N ASP A 156 11.30 -1.52 43.41
CA ASP A 156 10.85 -2.05 42.13
C ASP A 156 9.47 -2.72 42.20
N GLN A 157 9.18 -3.45 43.28
CA GLN A 157 7.83 -3.97 43.52
C GLN A 157 6.80 -2.85 43.59
N HIS A 158 7.11 -1.78 44.35
CA HIS A 158 6.19 -0.66 44.53
C HIS A 158 6.03 0.16 43.25
N ALA A 159 7.12 0.49 42.56
CA ALA A 159 7.09 1.30 41.35
C ALA A 159 6.29 0.60 40.22
N ALA A 160 6.63 -0.64 39.90
CA ALA A 160 5.94 -1.39 38.84
C ALA A 160 4.46 -1.62 39.17
N TYR A 161 4.10 -1.84 40.45
CA TYR A 161 2.72 -2.00 40.86
C TYR A 161 1.92 -0.70 40.73
N ILE A 162 2.49 0.44 41.15
CA ILE A 162 1.87 1.77 40.98
C ILE A 162 1.63 2.05 39.49
N GLU A 163 2.65 1.81 38.67
CA GLU A 163 2.60 2.05 37.22
C GLU A 163 1.55 1.20 36.51
N ALA A 164 1.48 -0.09 36.85
CA ALA A 164 0.52 -1.01 36.26
C ALA A 164 -0.93 -0.66 36.62
N LEU A 165 -1.21 -0.39 37.90
CA LEU A 165 -2.56 -0.03 38.36
C LEU A 165 -3.02 1.30 37.76
N TRP A 166 -2.16 2.32 37.80
CA TRP A 166 -2.47 3.60 37.17
C TRP A 166 -2.74 3.43 35.68
N ARG A 167 -1.88 2.69 34.96
CA ARG A 167 -2.00 2.52 33.53
C ARG A 167 -3.28 1.78 33.13
N PHE A 168 -3.62 0.70 33.82
CA PHE A 168 -4.88 -0.02 33.60
C PHE A 168 -6.09 0.90 33.81
N GLY A 169 -6.07 1.71 34.89
CA GLY A 169 -7.14 2.68 35.20
C GLY A 169 -7.37 3.75 34.12
N LYS A 170 -6.41 3.94 33.21
CA LYS A 170 -6.51 4.89 32.08
C LYS A 170 -6.97 4.24 30.77
N THR A 171 -7.13 2.92 30.75
CA THR A 171 -7.72 2.20 29.60
C THR A 171 -9.24 2.29 29.61
N THR A 172 -9.87 1.96 28.48
CA THR A 172 -11.32 1.74 28.36
C THR A 172 -11.79 0.45 29.03
N ILE A 173 -10.87 -0.46 29.38
CA ILE A 173 -11.16 -1.74 30.03
C ILE A 173 -11.57 -1.53 31.49
N ALA A 174 -10.99 -0.52 32.16
CA ALA A 174 -11.22 -0.27 33.58
C ALA A 174 -12.63 0.29 33.86
N THR A 175 -13.37 -0.41 34.73
CA THR A 175 -14.66 0.04 35.23
C THR A 175 -14.51 1.13 36.29
N GLU A 176 -15.61 1.80 36.66
CA GLU A 176 -15.59 2.77 37.76
C GLU A 176 -15.26 2.11 39.11
N GLU A 177 -15.61 0.84 39.31
CA GLU A 177 -15.22 0.07 40.50
C GLU A 177 -13.71 -0.20 40.50
N ASP A 178 -13.13 -0.56 39.34
CA ASP A 178 -11.69 -0.73 39.19
C ASP A 178 -10.94 0.58 39.49
N LYS A 179 -11.42 1.70 38.95
CA LYS A 179 -10.83 3.04 39.19
C LYS A 179 -10.90 3.42 40.67
N ALA A 180 -12.01 3.13 41.34
CA ALA A 180 -12.14 3.37 42.77
C ALA A 180 -11.18 2.50 43.59
N PHE A 181 -11.01 1.23 43.23
CA PHE A 181 -10.03 0.34 43.85
C PHE A 181 -8.58 0.83 43.63
N ILE A 182 -8.25 1.24 42.39
CA ILE A 182 -6.93 1.79 42.05
C ILE A 182 -6.66 3.04 42.88
N ALA A 183 -7.59 4.00 42.90
CA ALA A 183 -7.45 5.22 43.66
C ALA A 183 -7.21 4.94 45.16
N ASP A 184 -8.03 4.09 45.78
CA ASP A 184 -7.88 3.70 47.19
C ASP A 184 -6.55 2.99 47.47
N THR A 185 -6.12 2.10 46.58
CA THR A 185 -4.87 1.34 46.72
C THR A 185 -3.65 2.26 46.58
N LEU A 186 -3.61 3.11 45.56
CA LEU A 186 -2.52 4.06 45.32
C LEU A 186 -2.43 5.12 46.43
N ASP A 187 -3.57 5.60 46.95
CA ASP A 187 -3.60 6.51 48.10
C ASP A 187 -2.99 5.84 49.35
N LYS A 188 -3.38 4.59 49.67
CA LYS A 188 -2.82 3.85 50.81
C LYS A 188 -1.32 3.65 50.71
N ILE A 189 -0.82 3.29 49.52
CA ILE A 189 0.63 3.17 49.25
C ILE A 189 1.31 4.52 49.48
N ALA A 190 0.79 5.60 48.89
CA ALA A 190 1.36 6.94 49.01
C ALA A 190 1.37 7.46 50.46
N ARG A 191 0.28 7.29 51.23
CA ARG A 191 0.22 7.66 52.66
C ARG A 191 1.21 6.87 53.49
N ARG A 192 1.36 5.57 53.23
CA ARG A 192 2.35 4.74 53.92
C ARG A 192 3.77 5.22 53.64
N MET A 193 4.07 5.55 52.38
CA MET A 193 5.38 6.07 51.97
C MET A 193 5.63 7.45 52.58
N GLU A 194 4.67 8.36 52.51
CA GLU A 194 4.76 9.70 53.11
C GLU A 194 5.04 9.63 54.62
N LYS A 195 4.27 8.82 55.37
CA LYS A 195 4.46 8.56 56.82
C LYS A 195 5.89 8.10 57.14
N ASN A 196 6.50 7.33 56.24
CA ASN A 196 7.82 6.75 56.41
C ASN A 196 8.92 7.50 55.64
N ASP A 197 8.75 8.81 55.41
CA ASP A 197 9.78 9.65 54.81
C ASP A 197 10.17 9.17 53.39
N TRP A 198 9.18 8.65 52.66
CA TRP A 198 9.27 8.03 51.33
C TRP A 198 10.25 6.86 51.24
N LYS A 199 10.50 6.16 52.36
CA LYS A 199 11.26 4.91 52.40
C LYS A 199 10.32 3.73 52.23
N ILE A 200 10.77 2.69 51.52
CA ILE A 200 10.10 1.39 51.58
C ILE A 200 10.51 0.70 52.86
N MET A 201 9.53 0.41 53.70
CA MET A 201 9.70 -0.29 54.97
C MET A 201 9.24 -1.73 54.82
N ASN A 202 9.69 -2.61 55.72
CA ASN A 202 9.07 -3.91 55.91
C ASN A 202 7.60 -3.77 56.34
N GLU A 203 6.86 -4.88 56.34
CA GLU A 203 5.42 -4.91 56.58
C GLU A 203 4.99 -4.20 57.88
N ASP A 204 5.67 -4.42 59.00
CA ASP A 204 5.34 -3.78 60.28
C ASP A 204 5.95 -2.38 60.47
N SER A 205 6.63 -1.85 59.44
CA SER A 205 7.40 -0.60 59.50
C SER A 205 8.50 -0.53 60.57
N SER A 206 8.92 -1.67 61.13
CA SER A 206 9.98 -1.72 62.16
C SER A 206 11.37 -1.46 61.59
N ALA A 207 11.60 -1.77 60.31
CA ALA A 207 12.87 -1.61 59.64
C ALA A 207 12.69 -1.19 58.18
N ARG A 208 13.71 -0.51 57.64
CA ARG A 208 13.79 -0.25 56.21
C ARG A 208 13.94 -1.58 55.48
N ALA A 209 13.18 -1.76 54.40
CA ALA A 209 13.30 -2.96 53.57
C ALA A 209 14.69 -3.06 52.92
N HIS A 210 15.07 -4.26 52.44
CA HIS A 210 16.41 -4.51 51.89
C HIS A 210 16.82 -3.49 50.83
N VAL A 211 15.91 -3.21 49.89
CA VAL A 211 16.06 -2.19 48.83
C VAL A 211 15.03 -1.07 49.04
N GLY A 212 15.00 -0.50 50.25
CA GLY A 212 14.02 0.51 50.67
C GLY A 212 14.53 1.93 50.85
N PHE A 213 15.44 2.38 49.98
CA PHE A 213 15.96 3.75 50.01
C PHE A 213 14.84 4.81 49.86
N THR A 214 15.01 5.98 50.48
CA THR A 214 14.04 7.08 50.36
C THR A 214 13.99 7.59 48.92
N TRP A 215 12.79 7.80 48.38
CA TRP A 215 12.61 8.39 47.05
C TRP A 215 12.90 9.90 47.04
N LYS A 216 13.00 10.54 48.21
CA LYS A 216 13.37 11.96 48.33
C LYS A 216 14.84 12.26 48.07
N GLN A 217 15.68 11.25 47.81
CA GLN A 217 17.06 11.48 47.40
C GLN A 217 17.12 12.55 46.31
N PHE A 218 18.00 13.54 46.48
CA PHE A 218 18.17 14.63 45.53
C PHE A 218 19.09 14.21 44.36
N THR A 219 18.78 13.04 43.80
CA THR A 219 19.45 12.40 42.67
C THR A 219 18.43 12.26 41.53
N THR A 220 18.89 12.03 40.31
CA THR A 220 17.98 11.81 39.18
C THR A 220 17.09 10.57 39.38
N VAL A 221 17.61 9.51 40.01
CA VAL A 221 16.81 8.32 40.39
C VAL A 221 15.70 8.68 41.37
N GLY A 222 16.01 9.50 42.37
CA GLY A 222 15.02 10.00 43.31
C GLY A 222 13.99 10.92 42.64
N ALA A 223 14.43 11.76 41.69
CA ALA A 223 13.54 12.60 40.90
C ALA A 223 12.54 11.75 40.08
N ILE A 224 13.02 10.76 39.32
CA ILE A 224 12.17 9.87 38.51
C ILE A 224 11.18 9.12 39.43
N SER A 225 11.69 8.44 40.46
CA SER A 225 10.85 7.60 41.33
C SER A 225 9.76 8.42 42.04
N LEU A 226 10.14 9.59 42.59
CA LEU A 226 9.23 10.43 43.37
C LEU A 226 8.22 11.17 42.48
N LEU A 227 8.69 11.85 41.43
CA LEU A 227 7.83 12.70 40.60
C LEU A 227 6.88 11.87 39.75
N SER A 228 7.35 10.77 39.14
CA SER A 228 6.46 9.88 38.37
C SER A 228 5.38 9.28 39.26
N SER A 229 5.73 8.80 40.46
CA SER A 229 4.76 8.14 41.33
C SER A 229 3.76 9.11 41.93
N LEU A 230 4.20 10.31 42.35
CA LEU A 230 3.29 11.35 42.81
C LEU A 230 2.33 11.81 41.72
N ALA A 231 2.80 11.95 40.47
CA ALA A 231 1.95 12.28 39.35
C ALA A 231 0.87 11.22 39.12
N GLN A 232 1.24 9.94 39.15
CA GLN A 232 0.32 8.81 38.97
C GLN A 232 -0.70 8.71 40.11
N VAL A 233 -0.27 8.88 41.36
CA VAL A 233 -1.17 8.89 42.52
C VAL A 233 -2.13 10.08 42.43
N ALA A 234 -1.64 11.28 42.14
CA ALA A 234 -2.49 12.47 41.99
C ALA A 234 -3.52 12.31 40.86
N ASP A 235 -3.10 11.76 39.72
CA ASP A 235 -3.96 11.56 38.54
C ASP A 235 -4.97 10.40 38.69
N ALA A 236 -4.67 9.39 39.51
CA ALA A 236 -5.60 8.31 39.82
C ALA A 236 -6.59 8.67 40.92
N THR A 237 -6.15 9.38 41.96
CA THR A 237 -6.97 9.70 43.13
C THR A 237 -7.78 10.98 42.98
N GLY A 238 -7.27 11.96 42.24
CA GLY A 238 -7.80 13.32 42.24
C GLY A 238 -7.66 14.05 43.58
N ASP A 239 -6.92 13.52 44.56
CA ASP A 239 -6.72 14.17 45.86
C ASP A 239 -5.73 15.35 45.71
N PRO A 240 -6.15 16.59 46.03
CA PRO A 240 -5.30 17.78 45.94
C PRO A 240 -3.99 17.68 46.72
N HIS A 241 -3.93 16.89 47.81
CA HIS A 241 -2.72 16.70 48.61
C HIS A 241 -1.57 16.13 47.77
N TRP A 242 -1.85 15.12 46.94
CA TRP A 242 -0.82 14.51 46.09
C TRP A 242 -0.38 15.42 44.96
N GLN A 243 -1.30 16.23 44.43
CA GLN A 243 -0.98 17.23 43.42
C GLN A 243 -0.09 18.35 43.99
N GLU A 244 -0.38 18.82 45.22
CA GLU A 244 0.44 19.80 45.92
C GLU A 244 1.84 19.26 46.24
N LEU A 245 1.95 18.00 46.68
CA LEU A 245 3.24 17.34 46.89
C LEU A 245 4.02 17.18 45.59
N TYR A 246 3.37 16.75 44.50
CA TYR A 246 4.00 16.69 43.18
C TYR A 246 4.59 18.05 42.77
N GLN A 247 3.80 19.13 42.90
CA GLN A 247 4.26 20.47 42.58
C GLN A 247 5.41 20.91 43.48
N THR A 248 5.28 20.69 44.79
CA THR A 248 6.29 21.06 45.79
C THR A 248 7.64 20.38 45.50
N TYR A 249 7.63 19.09 45.20
CA TYR A 249 8.87 18.38 44.85
C TYR A 249 9.36 18.72 43.45
N SER A 250 8.47 18.95 42.48
CA SER A 250 8.85 19.41 41.14
C SER A 250 9.63 20.73 41.20
N ASP A 251 9.18 21.66 42.05
CA ASP A 251 9.76 23.00 42.19
C ASP A 251 10.88 23.06 43.24
N GLU A 252 11.22 21.93 43.87
CA GLU A 252 12.21 21.89 44.94
C GLU A 252 13.57 22.41 44.46
N LYS A 253 14.12 23.37 45.23
CA LYS A 253 15.33 24.14 44.91
C LYS A 253 15.20 24.84 43.55
N ASP A 254 14.21 25.71 43.44
CA ASP A 254 13.98 26.54 42.24
C ASP A 254 13.85 25.71 40.94
N GLY A 255 13.22 24.52 41.04
CA GLY A 255 13.04 23.60 39.91
C GLY A 255 14.25 22.72 39.59
N GLU A 256 15.31 22.73 40.42
CA GLU A 256 16.47 21.85 40.23
C GLU A 256 16.09 20.36 40.26
N ARG A 257 15.10 19.93 41.08
CA ARG A 257 14.69 18.51 41.09
C ARG A 257 14.17 18.07 39.73
N TRP A 258 13.27 18.85 39.12
CA TRP A 258 12.73 18.56 37.78
C TRP A 258 13.85 18.45 36.74
N THR A 259 14.80 19.37 36.77
CA THR A 259 15.89 19.41 35.78
C THR A 259 16.99 18.38 36.01
N LYS A 260 16.91 17.53 37.05
CA LYS A 260 17.92 16.49 37.35
C LYS A 260 18.13 15.48 36.24
N TRP A 261 17.14 15.22 35.40
CA TRP A 261 17.29 14.35 34.23
C TRP A 261 17.72 15.13 32.97
N LEU A 262 17.79 16.45 33.01
CA LEU A 262 18.24 17.28 31.88
C LEU A 262 19.75 17.52 31.88
N ALA A 263 20.37 17.46 33.05
CA ALA A 263 21.82 17.60 33.19
C ALA A 263 22.58 16.49 32.42
N PRO A 264 23.72 16.77 31.78
CA PRO A 264 24.53 15.75 31.10
C PRO A 264 24.90 14.58 32.02
N GLU A 265 25.19 14.85 33.29
CA GLU A 265 25.56 13.87 34.31
C GLU A 265 24.38 12.96 34.72
N ALA A 266 23.14 13.30 34.32
CA ALA A 266 21.97 12.45 34.50
C ALA A 266 22.09 11.14 33.72
N LEU A 267 22.86 11.14 32.63
CA LEU A 267 23.19 9.94 31.88
C LEU A 267 24.37 9.19 32.51
N GLU A 268 24.85 9.50 33.71
CA GLU A 268 25.96 8.74 34.36
C GLU A 268 25.47 7.83 35.50
N ILE A 269 24.15 7.77 35.71
CA ILE A 269 23.53 7.01 36.79
C ILE A 269 23.64 5.52 36.50
N GLY A 270 24.57 4.87 37.19
CA GLY A 270 24.70 3.41 37.17
C GLY A 270 25.01 2.82 35.79
N PRO A 271 25.13 1.48 35.71
CA PRO A 271 25.41 0.79 34.45
C PRO A 271 24.13 0.78 33.57
N PRO A 272 24.24 1.14 32.28
CA PRO A 272 23.07 1.34 31.40
C PRO A 272 22.31 0.04 31.09
N LEU A 273 22.95 -1.12 31.26
CA LEU A 273 22.41 -2.46 30.94
C LEU A 273 21.88 -3.22 32.15
N THR A 274 21.37 -2.53 33.17
CA THR A 274 20.80 -3.15 34.37
C THR A 274 19.27 -3.11 34.36
N LEU A 275 18.64 -4.07 35.04
CA LEU A 275 17.18 -4.17 35.18
C LEU A 275 16.53 -2.85 35.66
N TYR A 276 17.26 -2.04 36.43
CA TYR A 276 16.80 -0.73 36.91
C TYR A 276 16.52 0.28 35.78
N SER A 277 17.19 0.18 34.62
CA SER A 277 16.98 1.08 33.47
C SER A 277 15.57 0.94 32.87
N ASN A 278 14.98 -0.26 32.92
CA ASN A 278 13.64 -0.55 32.39
C ASN A 278 12.55 0.13 33.22
N GLN A 279 12.67 0.05 34.54
CA GLN A 279 11.72 0.62 35.49
C GLN A 279 11.65 2.15 35.33
N PHE A 280 12.80 2.80 35.12
CA PHE A 280 12.82 4.25 34.88
C PHE A 280 12.20 4.64 33.54
N SER A 281 12.39 3.82 32.51
CA SER A 281 11.79 4.07 31.19
C SER A 281 10.26 4.05 31.28
N GLN A 282 9.69 3.06 32.00
CA GLN A 282 8.25 2.96 32.23
C GLN A 282 7.71 4.12 33.10
N ALA A 283 8.39 4.45 34.20
CA ALA A 283 8.04 5.58 35.06
C ALA A 283 8.05 6.93 34.31
N LEU A 284 9.00 7.13 33.39
CA LEU A 284 9.09 8.33 32.56
C LEU A 284 7.96 8.37 31.52
N THR A 285 7.61 7.23 30.92
CA THR A 285 6.47 7.13 30.00
C THR A 285 5.16 7.48 30.72
N ALA A 286 4.95 6.97 31.93
CA ALA A 286 3.79 7.32 32.76
C ALA A 286 3.76 8.82 33.08
N LEU A 287 4.87 9.40 33.55
CA LEU A 287 4.95 10.83 33.86
C LEU A 287 4.69 11.70 32.63
N ARG A 288 5.26 11.35 31.47
CA ARG A 288 5.06 12.09 30.21
C ARG A 288 3.60 12.06 29.73
N ARG A 289 2.90 10.94 29.93
CA ARG A 289 1.46 10.81 29.64
C ARG A 289 0.61 11.74 30.52
N ILE A 290 0.97 11.89 31.80
CA ILE A 290 0.23 12.71 32.78
C ILE A 290 0.55 14.21 32.67
N GLU A 291 1.81 14.54 32.35
CA GLU A 291 2.27 15.92 32.24
C GLU A 291 1.36 16.73 31.32
N LYS A 292 1.13 18.01 31.63
CA LYS A 292 0.25 18.89 30.85
C LYS A 292 1.04 20.00 30.16
N ASP A 293 2.21 20.35 30.68
CA ASP A 293 3.11 21.35 30.08
C ASP A 293 3.85 20.74 28.86
N PRO A 294 3.64 21.26 27.63
CA PRO A 294 4.30 20.76 26.42
C PRO A 294 5.83 20.84 26.47
N ALA A 295 6.40 21.86 27.12
CA ALA A 295 7.85 22.01 27.25
C ALA A 295 8.43 20.92 28.16
N ARG A 296 7.74 20.62 29.26
CA ARG A 296 8.07 19.52 30.16
C ARG A 296 7.93 18.15 29.50
N LYS A 297 6.89 17.94 28.69
CA LYS A 297 6.76 16.71 27.87
C LYS A 297 7.94 16.52 26.92
N LYS A 298 8.33 17.58 26.20
CA LYS A 298 9.47 17.54 25.28
C LYS A 298 10.77 17.22 26.01
N GLN A 299 10.97 17.80 27.19
CA GLN A 299 12.11 17.53 28.06
C GLN A 299 12.18 16.05 28.49
N LEU A 300 11.04 15.46 28.87
CA LEU A 300 10.95 14.04 29.22
C LEU A 300 11.24 13.13 28.02
N ALA A 301 10.64 13.42 26.86
CA ALA A 301 10.86 12.66 25.63
C ALA A 301 12.34 12.69 25.20
N GLU A 302 12.97 13.87 25.26
CA GLU A 302 14.39 14.03 24.93
C GLU A 302 15.32 13.30 25.92
N PHE A 303 14.97 13.25 27.21
CA PHE A 303 15.72 12.43 28.16
C PHE A 303 15.55 10.93 27.88
N GLN A 304 14.33 10.46 27.62
CA GLN A 304 14.06 9.06 27.28
C GLN A 304 14.83 8.63 26.02
N ARG A 305 14.84 9.48 24.97
CA ARG A 305 15.62 9.26 23.74
C ARG A 305 17.11 9.07 24.04
N ARG A 306 17.74 10.05 24.71
CA ARG A 306 19.18 10.01 25.06
C ARG A 306 19.52 8.85 26.00
N TRP A 307 18.61 8.49 26.91
CA TRP A 307 18.77 7.36 27.81
C TRP A 307 18.75 6.03 27.05
N ALA A 308 17.82 5.86 26.12
CA ALA A 308 17.73 4.68 25.26
C ALA A 308 18.96 4.57 24.32
N GLU A 309 19.38 5.67 23.69
CA GLU A 309 20.59 5.73 22.87
C GLU A 309 21.82 5.30 23.66
N ARG A 310 22.02 5.86 24.86
CA ARG A 310 23.14 5.47 25.74
C ARG A 310 23.12 3.97 26.03
N ALA A 311 21.94 3.38 26.24
CA ALA A 311 21.83 1.95 26.53
C ALA A 311 22.16 1.09 25.31
N LEU A 312 21.72 1.50 24.12
CA LEU A 312 22.03 0.79 22.87
C LEU A 312 23.52 0.88 22.51
N GLU A 313 24.16 2.03 22.74
CA GLU A 313 25.56 2.30 22.38
C GLU A 313 26.58 1.90 23.45
N ALA A 314 26.13 1.43 24.62
CA ALA A 314 27.01 1.06 25.72
C ALA A 314 27.89 -0.14 25.36
N ASN A 315 29.21 -0.02 25.59
CA ASN A 315 30.11 -1.16 25.52
C ASN A 315 29.78 -2.18 26.62
N VAL A 316 29.35 -3.37 26.21
CA VAL A 316 28.96 -4.47 27.11
C VAL A 316 30.13 -5.00 27.92
N PHE A 317 31.37 -4.89 27.41
CA PHE A 317 32.60 -5.29 28.09
C PHE A 317 33.45 -4.10 28.57
N ASP A 318 32.84 -2.96 28.90
CA ASP A 318 33.53 -1.87 29.60
C ASP A 318 34.09 -2.33 30.97
N PRO A 319 35.42 -2.39 31.19
CA PRO A 319 36.06 -2.97 32.39
C PRO A 319 35.61 -2.36 33.72
N GLU A 320 35.05 -1.15 33.71
CA GLU A 320 34.50 -0.49 34.90
C GLU A 320 33.04 -0.88 35.18
N LYS A 321 32.33 -1.44 34.20
CA LYS A 321 30.88 -1.68 34.23
C LYS A 321 30.48 -3.16 34.16
N TRP A 322 31.13 -3.99 33.33
CA TRP A 322 30.67 -5.37 33.10
C TRP A 322 30.84 -6.31 34.30
N ARG A 323 31.85 -6.05 35.15
CA ARG A 323 32.07 -6.75 36.42
C ARG A 323 30.92 -6.56 37.43
N ARG A 324 30.03 -5.59 37.19
CA ARG A 324 28.86 -5.30 38.02
C ARG A 324 27.57 -5.89 37.45
N LEU A 325 27.64 -6.66 36.36
CA LEU A 325 26.49 -7.35 35.77
C LEU A 325 26.33 -8.74 36.39
N ASP A 326 25.08 -9.15 36.63
CA ASP A 326 24.72 -10.41 37.31
C ASP A 326 25.22 -11.70 36.63
N TRP A 327 25.70 -11.60 35.38
CA TRP A 327 26.25 -12.72 34.64
C TRP A 327 27.74 -12.96 34.91
N ALA A 328 28.49 -11.88 35.17
CA ALA A 328 29.95 -11.92 35.32
C ALA A 328 30.40 -12.30 36.75
N ALA A 329 29.67 -11.83 37.78
CA ALA A 329 30.07 -11.96 39.19
C ALA A 329 31.51 -11.46 39.44
N ASP A 330 32.20 -11.97 40.47
CA ASP A 330 33.56 -11.56 40.85
C ASP A 330 34.68 -12.23 40.03
N ARG A 331 34.39 -12.76 38.83
CA ARG A 331 35.34 -13.54 38.02
C ARG A 331 36.45 -12.66 37.42
N GLY A 332 37.66 -13.23 37.32
CA GLY A 332 38.82 -12.57 36.72
C GLY A 332 38.75 -12.51 35.18
N GLU A 333 39.56 -11.66 34.55
CA GLU A 333 39.56 -11.47 33.08
C GLU A 333 39.85 -12.77 32.31
N GLU A 334 40.82 -13.58 32.76
CA GLU A 334 41.13 -14.87 32.12
C GLU A 334 39.95 -15.87 32.21
N GLU A 335 39.28 -15.93 33.36
CA GLU A 335 38.11 -16.80 33.55
C GLU A 335 36.93 -16.34 32.68
N MET A 336 36.77 -15.03 32.55
CA MET A 336 35.71 -14.42 31.75
C MET A 336 35.96 -14.58 30.25
N GLN A 337 37.22 -14.46 29.81
CA GLN A 337 37.58 -14.72 28.41
C GLN A 337 37.32 -16.20 28.08
N ALA A 338 37.73 -17.12 28.95
CA ALA A 338 37.46 -18.55 28.76
C ALA A 338 35.96 -18.92 28.69
N LEU A 339 35.08 -18.11 29.28
CA LEU A 339 33.62 -18.31 29.23
C LEU A 339 32.98 -17.82 27.93
N ILE A 340 33.60 -16.84 27.27
CA ILE A 340 33.09 -16.25 26.02
C ILE A 340 33.88 -16.70 24.78
N ASP A 341 35.04 -17.35 24.96
CA ASP A 341 35.82 -17.97 23.89
C ASP A 341 34.98 -18.94 23.03
N PRO A 342 34.11 -19.81 23.59
CA PRO A 342 33.31 -20.75 22.79
C PRO A 342 32.28 -20.08 21.87
N ILE A 343 32.01 -18.80 22.08
CA ILE A 343 30.99 -18.02 21.36
C ILE A 343 31.63 -16.94 20.47
N GLY A 344 32.97 -16.95 20.36
CA GLY A 344 33.72 -16.10 19.43
C GLY A 344 33.89 -14.64 19.85
N LEU A 345 33.63 -14.30 21.12
CA LEU A 345 33.76 -12.93 21.64
C LEU A 345 35.12 -12.68 22.31
N ASP A 346 35.50 -11.41 22.41
CA ASP A 346 36.80 -10.96 22.91
C ASP A 346 36.61 -9.81 23.90
N LEU A 347 36.94 -10.02 25.18
CA LEU A 347 36.77 -9.02 26.25
C LEU A 347 37.55 -7.73 26.02
N THR A 348 38.56 -7.74 25.15
CA THR A 348 39.37 -6.56 24.82
C THR A 348 38.74 -5.68 23.75
N LYS A 349 37.70 -6.16 23.06
CA LYS A 349 36.99 -5.42 22.00
C LYS A 349 35.72 -4.75 22.54
N THR A 350 35.28 -3.71 21.82
CA THR A 350 34.03 -3.02 22.11
C THR A 350 32.89 -3.71 21.40
N TYR A 351 31.83 -4.04 22.14
CA TYR A 351 30.56 -4.53 21.59
C TYR A 351 29.41 -3.74 22.19
N THR A 352 28.58 -3.17 21.34
CA THR A 352 27.28 -2.61 21.72
C THR A 352 26.25 -3.72 21.94
N VAL A 353 25.06 -3.37 22.44
CA VAL A 353 23.93 -4.29 22.51
C VAL A 353 23.54 -4.82 21.11
N LEU A 354 23.63 -3.95 20.10
CA LEU A 354 23.33 -4.30 18.72
C LEU A 354 24.39 -5.27 18.17
N ASP A 355 25.69 -5.00 18.41
CA ASP A 355 26.79 -5.87 17.96
C ASP A 355 26.68 -7.29 18.54
N LEU A 356 26.32 -7.41 19.82
CA LEU A 356 26.13 -8.73 20.45
C LEU A 356 24.94 -9.50 19.88
N TYR A 357 23.89 -8.80 19.45
CA TYR A 357 22.71 -9.44 18.88
C TYR A 357 22.89 -9.78 17.39
N ASP A 358 23.60 -8.94 16.63
CA ASP A 358 23.84 -9.19 15.21
C ASP A 358 25.00 -10.16 14.96
N GLY A 359 25.99 -10.23 15.87
CA GLY A 359 27.06 -11.23 15.88
C GLY A 359 26.65 -12.61 16.42
N TYR A 360 25.37 -12.78 16.77
CA TYR A 360 24.81 -13.98 17.38
C TYR A 360 24.73 -15.16 16.40
N ASP A 361 25.47 -16.24 16.66
CA ASP A 361 25.29 -17.53 15.96
C ASP A 361 24.12 -18.31 16.56
N ARG A 362 23.05 -18.45 15.75
CA ARG A 362 21.79 -19.10 16.15
C ARG A 362 21.94 -20.60 16.44
N SER A 363 22.96 -21.25 15.90
CA SER A 363 23.23 -22.66 16.16
C SER A 363 23.66 -22.92 17.61
N LEU A 364 24.12 -21.89 18.32
CA LEU A 364 24.54 -22.00 19.72
C LEU A 364 23.37 -22.22 20.70
N TRP A 365 22.12 -22.05 20.24
CA TRP A 365 20.95 -22.34 21.08
C TRP A 365 20.79 -23.81 21.43
N GLU A 366 21.26 -24.67 20.52
CA GLU A 366 21.26 -26.12 20.67
C GLU A 366 22.64 -26.64 21.09
N HIS A 367 23.54 -25.74 21.55
CA HIS A 367 24.90 -26.10 21.91
C HIS A 367 24.91 -27.08 23.10
N PRO A 368 25.66 -28.20 23.00
CA PRO A 368 25.63 -29.26 24.00
C PRO A 368 26.24 -28.85 25.36
N ASP A 369 27.05 -27.79 25.40
CA ASP A 369 27.57 -27.24 26.65
C ASP A 369 26.61 -26.23 27.28
N SER A 370 25.95 -26.65 28.35
CA SER A 370 25.05 -25.84 29.18
C SER A 370 25.67 -24.56 29.74
N LYS A 371 26.99 -24.50 29.94
CA LYS A 371 27.66 -23.29 30.44
C LYS A 371 27.74 -22.23 29.34
N THR A 372 28.21 -22.62 28.15
CA THR A 372 28.23 -21.77 26.95
C THR A 372 26.83 -21.24 26.62
N GLN A 373 25.82 -22.11 26.61
CA GLN A 373 24.42 -21.73 26.39
C GLN A 373 23.92 -20.71 27.45
N GLY A 374 24.28 -20.91 28.72
CA GLY A 374 23.92 -20.00 29.81
C GLY A 374 24.57 -18.61 29.70
N VAL A 375 25.82 -18.54 29.24
CA VAL A 375 26.52 -17.26 29.01
C VAL A 375 25.89 -16.51 27.84
N MET A 376 25.59 -17.20 26.73
CA MET A 376 24.89 -16.63 25.57
C MET A 376 23.54 -16.02 25.93
N HIS A 377 22.70 -16.76 26.66
CA HIS A 377 21.40 -16.26 27.08
C HIS A 377 21.50 -14.97 27.90
N LYS A 378 22.51 -14.86 28.78
CA LYS A 378 22.68 -13.66 29.57
C LYS A 378 23.19 -12.48 28.75
N LEU A 379 24.11 -12.69 27.81
CA LEU A 379 24.70 -11.64 26.98
C LEU A 379 23.76 -11.14 25.88
N CYS A 380 23.24 -12.03 25.03
CA CYS A 380 22.47 -11.65 23.85
C CYS A 380 20.99 -11.37 24.14
N PHE A 381 20.47 -11.75 25.32
CA PHE A 381 19.05 -11.57 25.67
C PHE A 381 18.88 -10.85 27.00
N GLY A 382 19.51 -11.34 28.08
CA GLY A 382 19.40 -10.72 29.40
C GLY A 382 19.81 -9.23 29.41
N LEU A 383 20.96 -8.90 28.81
CA LEU A 383 21.43 -7.51 28.71
C LEU A 383 20.74 -6.72 27.60
N CYS A 384 20.55 -7.33 26.42
CA CYS A 384 19.98 -6.65 25.26
C CYS A 384 18.54 -6.20 25.50
N THR A 385 17.71 -7.04 26.14
CA THR A 385 16.30 -6.71 26.44
C THR A 385 16.12 -5.42 27.23
N VAL A 386 17.10 -5.04 28.06
CA VAL A 386 17.07 -3.80 28.84
C VAL A 386 17.15 -2.57 27.94
N ALA A 387 18.10 -2.57 26.98
CA ALA A 387 18.26 -1.44 26.07
C ALA A 387 17.09 -1.36 25.05
N LEU A 388 16.64 -2.51 24.55
CA LEU A 388 15.51 -2.60 23.60
C LEU A 388 14.21 -2.07 24.23
N HIS A 389 13.97 -2.36 25.51
CA HIS A 389 12.78 -1.89 26.23
C HIS A 389 12.75 -0.36 26.33
N GLY A 390 13.87 0.28 26.66
CA GLY A 390 13.98 1.74 26.69
C GLY A 390 13.72 2.39 25.32
N ALA A 391 14.21 1.77 24.25
CA ALA A 391 13.97 2.23 22.88
C ALA A 391 12.49 2.11 22.48
N LEU A 392 11.83 0.98 22.78
CA LEU A 392 10.40 0.75 22.52
C LEU A 392 9.46 1.58 23.41
N LEU A 393 9.94 2.19 24.49
CA LEU A 393 9.16 3.13 25.31
C LEU A 393 9.45 4.60 24.97
N SER A 394 10.43 4.86 24.10
CA SER A 394 10.69 6.20 23.58
C SER A 394 9.65 6.58 22.50
N ASP A 395 9.42 7.89 22.32
CA ASP A 395 8.63 8.42 21.18
C ASP A 395 9.51 8.68 19.95
N ASP A 396 10.75 8.17 19.92
CA ASP A 396 11.67 8.38 18.83
C ASP A 396 11.48 7.29 17.76
N PRO A 397 10.94 7.62 16.56
CA PRO A 397 10.67 6.61 15.54
C PRO A 397 11.95 5.97 14.99
N GLU A 398 13.07 6.69 14.95
CA GLU A 398 14.33 6.17 14.44
C GLU A 398 14.91 5.12 15.40
N LEU A 399 14.87 5.38 16.72
CA LEU A 399 15.29 4.39 17.72
C LEU A 399 14.41 3.14 17.71
N ARG A 400 13.10 3.31 17.51
CA ARG A 400 12.16 2.18 17.42
C ARG A 400 12.39 1.35 16.16
N GLU A 401 12.49 1.99 14.99
CA GLU A 401 12.77 1.30 13.72
C GLU A 401 14.09 0.51 13.80
N ARG A 402 15.11 1.06 14.45
CA ARG A 402 16.40 0.40 14.66
C ARG A 402 16.30 -0.89 15.49
N VAL A 403 15.42 -0.94 16.50
CA VAL A 403 15.35 -2.08 17.44
C VAL A 403 14.29 -3.12 17.06
N LEU A 404 13.27 -2.74 16.30
CA LEU A 404 12.19 -3.66 15.91
C LEU A 404 12.69 -4.94 15.25
N PRO A 405 13.58 -4.91 14.23
CA PRO A 405 14.14 -6.12 13.59
C PRO A 405 14.71 -7.12 14.60
N ILE A 406 15.45 -6.61 15.58
CA ILE A 406 16.07 -7.39 16.65
C ILE A 406 15.01 -8.02 17.54
N VAL A 407 14.00 -7.25 17.95
CA VAL A 407 12.89 -7.74 18.77
C VAL A 407 12.10 -8.83 18.02
N GLY A 408 11.90 -8.69 16.72
CA GLY A 408 11.17 -9.69 15.93
C GLY A 408 11.90 -11.02 15.84
N ARG A 409 13.21 -10.95 15.61
CA ARG A 409 14.09 -12.13 15.71
C ARG A 409 14.03 -12.73 17.12
N MET A 410 13.99 -11.89 18.16
CA MET A 410 14.00 -12.34 19.56
C MET A 410 12.71 -13.08 19.92
N VAL A 411 11.56 -12.54 19.54
CA VAL A 411 10.24 -13.16 19.71
C VAL A 411 10.18 -14.50 18.98
N LYS A 412 10.70 -14.57 17.76
CA LYS A 412 10.75 -15.80 16.96
C LYS A 412 11.60 -16.90 17.60
N GLU A 413 12.81 -16.57 18.03
CA GLU A 413 13.72 -17.55 18.65
C GLU A 413 13.22 -18.01 20.02
N PHE A 414 12.66 -17.11 20.83
CA PHE A 414 11.98 -17.49 22.08
C PHE A 414 10.77 -18.38 21.82
N SER A 415 9.94 -18.07 20.82
CA SER A 415 8.77 -18.88 20.50
C SER A 415 9.14 -20.32 20.11
N LYS A 416 10.27 -20.54 19.44
CA LYS A 416 10.75 -21.89 19.09
C LYS A 416 11.31 -22.67 20.27
N HIS A 417 12.02 -21.99 21.17
CA HIS A 417 12.85 -22.65 22.18
C HIS A 417 12.41 -22.37 23.63
N HIS A 418 11.23 -21.80 23.83
CA HIS A 418 10.68 -21.39 25.12
C HIS A 418 10.69 -22.50 26.19
N GLN A 419 10.62 -23.77 25.78
CA GLN A 419 10.65 -24.95 26.66
C GLN A 419 11.99 -25.11 27.42
N ASN A 420 13.08 -24.51 26.93
CA ASN A 420 14.41 -24.63 27.53
C ASN A 420 14.65 -23.66 28.71
N TYR A 421 13.71 -22.74 28.97
CA TYR A 421 13.87 -21.70 29.99
C TYR A 421 13.28 -22.12 31.33
N ARG A 422 14.12 -22.11 32.38
CA ARG A 422 13.72 -22.45 33.77
C ARG A 422 13.35 -21.23 34.62
N GLY A 423 13.86 -20.04 34.29
CA GLY A 423 13.57 -18.78 34.97
C GLY A 423 12.70 -17.87 34.11
N GLY A 424 11.67 -17.28 34.72
CA GLY A 424 10.62 -16.51 34.07
C GLY A 424 11.07 -15.12 33.62
N GLU A 425 12.09 -14.54 34.26
CA GLU A 425 12.55 -13.17 34.02
C GLU A 425 12.87 -12.88 32.54
N ASN A 426 13.67 -13.71 31.87
CA ASN A 426 14.03 -13.46 30.46
C ASN A 426 12.83 -13.67 29.52
N PHE A 427 11.97 -14.64 29.82
CA PHE A 427 10.78 -14.90 29.02
C PHE A 427 9.79 -13.74 29.15
N ASN A 428 9.52 -13.31 30.38
CA ASN A 428 8.70 -12.14 30.72
C ASN A 428 9.15 -10.89 29.95
N ARG A 429 10.46 -10.63 29.90
CA ARG A 429 11.01 -9.49 29.15
C ARG A 429 10.78 -9.61 27.64
N THR A 430 10.95 -10.78 27.05
CA THR A 430 10.66 -10.98 25.62
C THR A 430 9.17 -10.79 25.31
N VAL A 431 8.28 -11.24 26.19
CA VAL A 431 6.84 -10.98 26.11
C VAL A 431 6.55 -9.47 26.14
N ILE A 432 7.16 -8.74 27.08
CA ILE A 432 7.02 -7.28 27.17
C ILE A 432 7.51 -6.60 25.88
N LEU A 433 8.67 -6.98 25.35
CA LEU A 433 9.18 -6.42 24.10
C LEU A 433 8.23 -6.70 22.92
N GLY A 434 7.69 -7.92 22.83
CA GLY A 434 6.71 -8.29 21.81
C GLY A 434 5.44 -7.43 21.91
N LEU A 435 4.89 -7.27 23.11
CA LEU A 435 3.71 -6.42 23.37
C LEU A 435 3.96 -4.95 23.01
N LEU A 436 5.11 -4.39 23.41
CA LEU A 436 5.46 -3.00 23.11
C LEU A 436 5.80 -2.76 21.63
N ALA A 437 6.27 -3.79 20.92
CA ALA A 437 6.55 -3.73 19.49
C ALA A 437 5.28 -3.70 18.62
N LEU A 438 4.15 -4.20 19.13
CA LEU A 438 2.83 -4.03 18.48
C LEU A 438 2.38 -2.57 18.45
N GLY A 439 3.05 -1.68 19.19
CA GLY A 439 2.91 -0.22 19.15
C GLY A 439 3.13 0.43 17.78
N GLU A 440 3.63 -0.33 16.79
CA GLU A 440 3.75 0.08 15.39
C GLU A 440 2.90 -0.73 14.40
N SER A 441 2.07 -1.69 14.86
CA SER A 441 1.01 -2.14 13.97
C SER A 441 0.06 -0.96 13.79
N PRO A 442 -0.29 -0.54 12.56
CA PRO A 442 -1.18 0.59 12.29
C PRO A 442 -2.63 0.37 12.74
N HIS A 443 -2.88 -0.44 13.77
CA HIS A 443 -4.21 -0.77 14.28
C HIS A 443 -4.74 0.21 15.35
N ALA A 444 -4.00 1.24 15.74
CA ALA A 444 -4.51 2.30 16.62
C ALA A 444 -4.95 3.55 15.87
N ALA A 445 -6.06 3.42 15.15
CA ALA A 445 -7.11 4.43 15.16
C ALA A 445 -8.48 3.76 14.92
N ALA A 446 -8.77 2.67 15.64
CA ALA A 446 -10.12 2.20 15.83
C ALA A 446 -10.65 2.65 17.21
N THR A 447 -10.59 3.95 17.51
CA THR A 447 -11.84 4.58 17.97
C THR A 447 -12.84 4.30 16.86
N SER A 448 -13.89 3.51 17.15
CA SER A 448 -14.91 3.14 16.16
C SER A 448 -15.20 4.32 15.23
N ILE A 449 -14.75 4.23 13.98
CA ILE A 449 -14.98 5.30 13.00
C ILE A 449 -16.50 5.47 12.95
N PRO A 450 -17.05 6.67 13.20
CA PRO A 450 -18.49 6.85 13.24
C PRO A 450 -19.12 6.37 11.94
N GLU A 451 -20.05 5.42 12.02
CA GLU A 451 -20.79 4.99 10.83
C GLU A 451 -21.76 6.09 10.40
N MET A 452 -21.70 6.41 9.10
CA MET A 452 -22.62 7.32 8.45
C MET A 452 -23.82 6.54 7.91
N PRO A 453 -25.05 6.98 8.21
CA PRO A 453 -26.23 6.22 7.82
C PRO A 453 -26.46 6.25 6.32
N LEU A 454 -26.57 5.06 5.73
CA LEU A 454 -27.06 4.86 4.37
C LEU A 454 -28.57 5.13 4.36
N ALA A 455 -28.97 6.30 3.87
CA ALA A 455 -30.35 6.76 3.97
C ALA A 455 -31.28 6.05 2.97
N LYS A 456 -30.82 5.88 1.72
CA LYS A 456 -31.65 5.39 0.62
C LYS A 456 -30.84 4.96 -0.60
N SER A 457 -31.34 3.96 -1.34
CA SER A 457 -30.93 3.67 -2.72
C SER A 457 -32.01 4.11 -3.71
N THR A 458 -31.62 4.58 -4.89
CA THR A 458 -32.55 5.24 -5.84
C THR A 458 -33.44 4.32 -6.67
N GLY A 459 -33.08 3.06 -6.82
CA GLY A 459 -33.68 2.06 -7.69
C GLY A 459 -33.30 2.21 -9.18
N TRP A 460 -32.23 2.95 -9.51
CA TRP A 460 -31.83 3.19 -10.91
C TRP A 460 -30.91 2.09 -11.44
N GLY A 461 -30.28 1.35 -10.54
CA GLY A 461 -29.36 0.27 -10.84
C GLY A 461 -27.90 0.74 -10.83
N PRO A 462 -26.95 -0.15 -11.14
CA PRO A 462 -25.55 0.07 -10.78
C PRO A 462 -24.98 1.35 -11.40
N CYS A 463 -24.32 2.17 -10.58
CA CYS A 463 -23.71 3.44 -10.96
C CYS A 463 -22.19 3.38 -10.70
N MET A 464 -21.41 3.81 -11.69
CA MET A 464 -19.96 3.90 -11.61
C MET A 464 -19.48 5.26 -11.14
N ASP A 465 -20.13 6.33 -11.58
CA ASP A 465 -19.75 7.71 -11.25
C ASP A 465 -20.98 8.62 -11.22
N VAL A 466 -20.88 9.74 -10.52
CA VAL A 466 -21.96 10.71 -10.32
C VAL A 466 -21.40 12.12 -10.19
N THR A 467 -22.07 13.09 -10.79
CA THR A 467 -21.73 14.52 -10.67
C THR A 467 -22.97 15.39 -10.53
N ILE A 468 -22.78 16.60 -9.98
CA ILE A 468 -23.85 17.58 -9.73
C ILE A 468 -23.50 18.89 -10.44
N VAL A 469 -24.49 19.46 -11.14
CA VAL A 469 -24.42 20.83 -11.67
C VAL A 469 -25.71 21.56 -11.31
N GLY A 470 -25.60 22.54 -10.41
CA GLY A 470 -26.75 23.27 -9.90
C GLY A 470 -27.74 22.35 -9.15
N ASP A 471 -29.00 22.35 -9.58
CA ASP A 471 -30.09 21.54 -9.03
C ASP A 471 -30.29 20.20 -9.79
N ARG A 472 -29.26 19.76 -10.52
CA ARG A 472 -29.26 18.54 -11.33
C ARG A 472 -28.16 17.57 -10.90
N LEU A 473 -28.51 16.29 -10.92
CA LEU A 473 -27.61 15.18 -10.71
C LEU A 473 -27.52 14.32 -11.96
N TYR A 474 -26.30 13.88 -12.30
CA TYR A 474 -26.00 13.05 -13.45
C TYR A 474 -25.23 11.82 -12.97
N ALA A 475 -25.76 10.63 -13.19
CA ALA A 475 -25.11 9.38 -12.78
C ALA A 475 -24.94 8.45 -13.98
N ILE A 476 -23.78 7.81 -14.08
CA ILE A 476 -23.48 6.87 -15.16
C ILE A 476 -23.27 5.46 -14.62
N GLY A 477 -23.63 4.44 -15.39
CA GLY A 477 -23.33 3.05 -15.04
C GLY A 477 -23.98 2.03 -15.97
N LYS A 478 -23.30 0.90 -16.20
CA LYS A 478 -23.74 -0.17 -17.12
C LYS A 478 -24.14 0.34 -18.52
N GLY A 479 -23.39 1.30 -19.05
CA GLY A 479 -23.63 1.89 -20.37
C GLY A 479 -24.87 2.79 -20.43
N LYS A 480 -25.28 3.34 -19.29
CA LYS A 480 -26.40 4.29 -19.18
C LYS A 480 -25.97 5.58 -18.49
N LEU A 481 -26.64 6.67 -18.86
CA LEU A 481 -26.67 7.95 -18.16
C LEU A 481 -28.07 8.15 -17.59
N TYR A 482 -28.15 8.56 -16.33
CA TYR A 482 -29.36 9.00 -15.65
C TYR A 482 -29.23 10.47 -15.30
N THR A 483 -30.31 11.22 -15.49
CA THR A 483 -30.43 12.63 -15.09
C THR A 483 -31.51 12.75 -14.02
N ALA A 484 -31.32 13.65 -13.06
CA ALA A 484 -32.29 13.84 -11.99
C ALA A 484 -32.38 15.29 -11.50
N ASP A 485 -33.55 15.65 -10.99
CA ASP A 485 -33.79 16.84 -10.17
C ASP A 485 -33.44 16.52 -8.72
N ILE A 486 -32.62 17.37 -8.10
CA ILE A 486 -32.22 17.28 -6.69
C ILE A 486 -32.57 18.55 -5.90
N THR A 487 -33.61 19.29 -6.31
CA THR A 487 -34.14 20.43 -5.56
C THR A 487 -34.57 20.02 -4.14
N ASP A 488 -34.99 18.77 -3.98
CA ASP A 488 -35.04 18.06 -2.71
C ASP A 488 -33.89 17.03 -2.67
N PRO A 489 -32.75 17.35 -2.02
CA PRO A 489 -31.57 16.50 -2.04
C PRO A 489 -31.82 15.07 -1.52
N LYS A 490 -32.74 14.92 -0.57
CA LYS A 490 -33.08 13.63 0.05
C LYS A 490 -34.00 12.77 -0.83
N ASN A 491 -34.62 13.37 -1.84
CA ASN A 491 -35.52 12.68 -2.76
C ASN A 491 -35.23 13.02 -4.24
N PRO A 492 -34.11 12.53 -4.80
CA PRO A 492 -33.79 12.71 -6.21
C PRO A 492 -34.91 12.17 -7.10
N LYS A 493 -35.32 12.97 -8.07
CA LYS A 493 -36.36 12.59 -9.05
C LYS A 493 -35.71 12.37 -10.40
N LYS A 494 -35.65 11.10 -10.85
CA LYS A 494 -35.18 10.77 -12.19
C LYS A 494 -36.00 11.53 -13.24
N LEU A 495 -35.32 12.26 -14.11
CA LEU A 495 -35.92 13.04 -15.19
C LEU A 495 -35.83 12.31 -16.53
N GLY A 496 -34.67 11.74 -16.84
CA GLY A 496 -34.39 11.09 -18.11
C GLY A 496 -33.30 10.03 -18.01
N GLU A 497 -33.14 9.28 -19.10
CA GLU A 497 -32.09 8.28 -19.25
C GLU A 497 -31.64 8.15 -20.71
N LEU A 498 -30.36 7.83 -20.92
CA LEU A 498 -29.78 7.49 -22.21
C LEU A 498 -28.99 6.19 -22.07
N SER A 499 -29.16 5.26 -23.01
CA SER A 499 -28.45 3.96 -23.03
C SER A 499 -27.48 3.89 -24.21
N GLY A 500 -26.60 2.89 -24.21
CA GLY A 500 -25.65 2.64 -25.30
C GLY A 500 -24.29 3.30 -25.11
N LEU A 501 -23.96 3.74 -23.89
CA LEU A 501 -22.74 4.49 -23.55
C LEU A 501 -21.55 3.59 -23.18
N GLY A 502 -21.52 2.37 -23.70
CA GLY A 502 -20.37 1.49 -23.57
C GLY A 502 -19.97 1.15 -22.13
N ASN A 503 -18.68 0.97 -21.91
CA ASN A 503 -18.09 0.69 -20.60
C ASN A 503 -17.76 1.99 -19.82
N SER A 504 -18.79 2.79 -19.52
CA SER A 504 -18.65 4.14 -18.94
C SER A 504 -17.88 4.15 -17.61
N ARG A 505 -16.99 5.15 -17.42
CA ARG A 505 -16.06 5.24 -16.30
C ARG A 505 -16.21 6.51 -15.47
N GLN A 506 -16.03 7.69 -16.06
CA GLN A 506 -16.20 8.97 -15.38
C GLN A 506 -17.06 9.93 -16.21
N ILE A 507 -17.65 10.92 -15.53
CA ILE A 507 -18.49 11.97 -16.14
C ILE A 507 -18.12 13.36 -15.64
N VAL A 508 -17.99 14.31 -16.58
CA VAL A 508 -18.00 15.75 -16.29
C VAL A 508 -19.09 16.43 -17.09
N VAL A 509 -19.74 17.44 -16.50
CA VAL A 509 -20.82 18.21 -17.16
C VAL A 509 -20.48 19.70 -17.15
N GLY A 510 -20.51 20.32 -18.32
CA GLY A 510 -20.29 21.76 -18.50
C GLY A 510 -21.21 22.34 -19.56
N GLU A 511 -21.81 23.50 -19.29
CA GLU A 511 -22.71 24.22 -20.23
C GLU A 511 -23.87 23.37 -20.80
N GLY A 512 -24.34 22.39 -20.02
CA GLY A 512 -25.41 21.47 -20.43
C GLY A 512 -24.95 20.36 -21.38
N ILE A 513 -23.64 20.10 -21.47
CA ILE A 513 -23.05 18.97 -22.20
C ILE A 513 -22.36 18.05 -21.19
N ALA A 514 -22.64 16.75 -21.28
CA ALA A 514 -21.97 15.71 -20.51
C ALA A 514 -20.89 15.02 -21.37
N TYR A 515 -19.70 14.87 -20.81
CA TYR A 515 -18.57 14.16 -21.41
C TYR A 515 -18.31 12.90 -20.57
N ILE A 516 -18.47 11.74 -21.19
CA ILE A 516 -18.48 10.45 -20.50
C ILE A 516 -17.39 9.56 -21.09
N THR A 517 -16.37 9.25 -20.31
CA THR A 517 -15.31 8.32 -20.71
C THR A 517 -15.82 6.88 -20.63
N ALA A 518 -15.36 6.01 -21.54
CA ALA A 518 -15.86 4.64 -21.65
C ALA A 518 -14.79 3.62 -22.05
N ARG A 519 -13.59 3.74 -21.49
CA ARG A 519 -12.43 2.86 -21.73
C ARG A 519 -12.14 2.71 -23.23
N GLU A 520 -12.17 1.48 -23.75
CA GLU A 520 -11.95 1.16 -25.15
C GLU A 520 -12.97 1.78 -26.12
N ASP A 521 -14.09 2.28 -25.59
CA ASP A 521 -15.12 2.95 -26.38
C ASP A 521 -14.87 4.46 -26.48
N GLY A 522 -13.76 4.99 -25.96
CA GLY A 522 -13.46 6.42 -26.06
C GLY A 522 -14.41 7.30 -25.25
N VAL A 523 -14.92 8.39 -25.83
CA VAL A 523 -15.72 9.40 -25.10
C VAL A 523 -17.09 9.59 -25.75
N PHE A 524 -18.16 9.50 -24.97
CA PHE A 524 -19.51 9.89 -25.39
C PHE A 524 -19.78 11.33 -24.97
N ILE A 525 -20.18 12.16 -25.93
CA ILE A 525 -20.53 13.57 -25.72
C ILE A 525 -22.04 13.70 -25.88
N VAL A 526 -22.73 14.14 -24.83
CA VAL A 526 -24.20 14.08 -24.71
C VAL A 526 -24.76 15.45 -24.39
N ASP A 527 -25.76 15.90 -25.14
CA ASP A 527 -26.57 17.06 -24.78
C ASP A 527 -27.50 16.71 -23.63
N VAL A 528 -27.39 17.44 -22.53
CA VAL A 528 -28.20 17.29 -21.32
C VAL A 528 -28.93 18.60 -20.94
N LYS A 529 -29.08 19.54 -21.89
CA LYS A 529 -29.81 20.80 -21.68
C LYS A 529 -31.29 20.57 -21.37
N ASP A 530 -31.91 19.60 -22.05
CA ASP A 530 -33.19 19.02 -21.63
C ASP A 530 -32.89 17.74 -20.82
N PRO A 531 -32.86 17.81 -19.49
CA PRO A 531 -32.52 16.65 -18.67
C PRO A 531 -33.57 15.54 -18.82
N ALA A 532 -34.79 15.79 -19.27
CA ALA A 532 -35.76 14.73 -19.51
C ALA A 532 -35.46 13.94 -20.81
N LYS A 533 -34.61 14.48 -21.70
CA LYS A 533 -34.29 13.91 -23.01
C LYS A 533 -32.80 14.06 -23.36
N PRO A 534 -31.90 13.44 -22.57
CA PRO A 534 -30.48 13.42 -22.91
C PRO A 534 -30.27 12.81 -24.31
N THR A 535 -29.43 13.45 -25.14
CA THR A 535 -29.23 13.05 -26.55
C THR A 535 -27.75 12.95 -26.89
N LEU A 536 -27.32 11.82 -27.44
CA LEU A 536 -25.94 11.65 -27.92
C LEU A 536 -25.64 12.63 -29.06
N LEU A 537 -24.59 13.45 -28.91
CA LEU A 537 -24.12 14.38 -29.93
C LEU A 537 -22.98 13.78 -30.76
N CYS A 538 -22.01 13.18 -30.08
CA CYS A 538 -20.80 12.66 -30.69
C CYS A 538 -20.28 11.46 -29.89
N HIS A 539 -19.69 10.51 -30.59
CA HIS A 539 -18.91 9.42 -30.02
C HIS A 539 -17.48 9.62 -30.52
N TYR A 540 -16.62 10.14 -29.65
CA TYR A 540 -15.27 10.57 -29.97
C TYR A 540 -14.28 9.41 -29.84
N ASP A 541 -13.55 9.16 -30.93
CA ASP A 541 -12.49 8.15 -31.03
C ASP A 541 -11.23 8.64 -30.30
N SER A 542 -11.21 8.45 -29.00
CA SER A 542 -10.07 8.82 -28.17
C SER A 542 -8.86 7.90 -28.43
N ILE A 543 -7.65 8.27 -28.00
CA ILE A 543 -6.42 7.50 -28.30
C ILE A 543 -6.53 6.00 -28.03
N GLU A 544 -7.00 5.56 -26.86
CA GLU A 544 -7.30 4.14 -26.64
C GLU A 544 -8.18 3.77 -25.44
N LEU A 545 -7.83 4.18 -24.22
CA LEU A 545 -8.50 3.70 -22.99
C LEU A 545 -8.91 4.89 -22.12
N ALA A 546 -10.00 5.55 -22.50
CA ALA A 546 -10.50 6.73 -21.81
C ALA A 546 -10.99 6.37 -20.39
N THR A 547 -10.33 6.88 -19.36
CA THR A 547 -10.70 6.64 -17.96
C THR A 547 -11.10 7.93 -17.26
N GLY A 548 -10.17 8.87 -17.14
CA GLY A 548 -10.36 10.09 -16.38
C GLY A 548 -10.78 11.26 -17.26
N VAL A 549 -11.56 12.20 -16.73
CA VAL A 549 -12.00 13.37 -17.50
C VAL A 549 -12.15 14.63 -16.66
N ASP A 550 -11.69 15.76 -17.20
CA ASP A 550 -12.03 17.09 -16.69
C ASP A 550 -12.14 18.11 -17.82
N LEU A 551 -12.84 19.22 -17.57
CA LEU A 551 -13.18 20.25 -18.54
C LEU A 551 -12.74 21.64 -18.06
N ALA A 552 -11.99 22.37 -18.90
CA ALA A 552 -11.64 23.76 -18.69
C ALA A 552 -12.02 24.62 -19.91
N GLY A 553 -13.17 25.28 -19.83
CA GLY A 553 -13.73 26.02 -20.97
C GLY A 553 -14.04 25.05 -22.11
N ASP A 554 -13.45 25.31 -23.27
CA ASP A 554 -13.64 24.51 -24.49
C ASP A 554 -12.62 23.36 -24.64
N ILE A 555 -11.83 23.07 -23.60
CA ILE A 555 -10.81 22.01 -23.65
C ILE A 555 -11.17 20.89 -22.69
N LEU A 556 -11.32 19.70 -23.26
CA LEU A 556 -11.49 18.44 -22.55
C LEU A 556 -10.13 17.78 -22.36
N PHE A 557 -9.83 17.38 -21.14
CA PHE A 557 -8.66 16.58 -20.79
C PHE A 557 -9.10 15.15 -20.53
N VAL A 558 -8.51 14.19 -21.23
CA VAL A 558 -8.89 12.78 -21.13
C VAL A 558 -7.68 11.96 -20.70
N ALA A 559 -7.78 11.27 -19.56
CA ALA A 559 -6.78 10.31 -19.13
C ALA A 559 -6.98 9.02 -19.93
N GLN A 560 -5.89 8.53 -20.51
CA GLN A 560 -5.87 7.42 -21.46
C GLN A 560 -5.16 6.20 -20.88
N ARG A 561 -5.27 5.99 -19.57
CA ARG A 561 -4.55 4.93 -18.86
C ARG A 561 -3.06 4.96 -19.23
N HIS A 562 -2.52 3.90 -19.83
CA HIS A 562 -1.10 3.81 -20.18
C HIS A 562 -0.63 4.81 -21.24
N TYR A 563 -1.55 5.42 -22.00
CA TYR A 563 -1.22 6.34 -23.10
C TYR A 563 -1.09 7.81 -22.65
N GLY A 564 -1.22 8.08 -21.35
CA GLY A 564 -1.05 9.41 -20.78
C GLY A 564 -2.33 10.25 -20.85
N ILE A 565 -2.20 11.53 -21.23
CA ILE A 565 -3.31 12.49 -21.27
C ILE A 565 -3.50 13.03 -22.68
N GLU A 566 -4.72 12.97 -23.18
CA GLU A 566 -5.17 13.58 -24.43
C GLU A 566 -5.85 14.94 -24.17
N GLN A 567 -5.56 15.93 -25.02
CA GLN A 567 -6.24 17.23 -25.05
C GLN A 567 -7.15 17.29 -26.27
N VAL A 568 -8.42 17.67 -26.06
CA VAL A 568 -9.44 17.72 -27.12
C VAL A 568 -10.14 19.07 -27.08
N ASP A 569 -10.21 19.73 -28.23
CA ASP A 569 -11.03 20.92 -28.45
C ASP A 569 -12.49 20.49 -28.63
N VAL A 570 -13.34 20.96 -27.71
CA VAL A 570 -14.78 20.65 -27.65
C VAL A 570 -15.63 21.92 -27.78
N SER A 571 -15.07 23.00 -28.33
CA SER A 571 -15.81 24.23 -28.65
C SER A 571 -17.03 23.98 -29.57
N ASP A 572 -16.93 22.96 -30.44
CA ASP A 572 -18.07 22.32 -31.08
C ASP A 572 -18.20 20.86 -30.59
N PRO A 573 -19.10 20.57 -29.62
CA PRO A 573 -19.23 19.23 -29.05
C PRO A 573 -19.76 18.18 -30.04
N LYS A 574 -20.21 18.58 -31.24
CA LYS A 574 -20.57 17.63 -32.31
C LYS A 574 -19.38 17.23 -33.16
N ASN A 575 -18.35 18.08 -33.22
CA ASN A 575 -17.15 17.90 -34.03
C ASN A 575 -15.89 18.15 -33.18
N PRO A 576 -15.68 17.36 -32.11
CA PRO A 576 -14.50 17.47 -31.27
C PRO A 576 -13.22 17.22 -32.08
N ARG A 577 -12.13 17.92 -31.73
CA ARG A 577 -10.86 17.86 -32.47
C ARG A 577 -9.69 17.58 -31.55
N HIS A 578 -8.91 16.56 -31.87
CA HIS A 578 -7.65 16.28 -31.20
C HIS A 578 -6.71 17.51 -31.25
N LEU A 579 -6.09 17.86 -30.12
CA LEU A 579 -5.11 18.94 -30.02
C LEU A 579 -3.70 18.39 -29.88
N SER A 580 -3.46 17.60 -28.84
CA SER A 580 -2.20 16.93 -28.57
C SER A 580 -2.37 15.82 -27.55
N SER A 581 -1.28 15.14 -27.23
CA SER A 581 -1.20 14.23 -26.09
C SER A 581 0.15 14.35 -25.37
N ILE A 582 0.18 13.92 -24.11
CA ILE A 582 1.40 13.86 -23.31
C ILE A 582 1.48 12.56 -22.53
N ARG A 583 2.63 11.90 -22.61
CA ARG A 583 2.89 10.60 -22.00
C ARG A 583 3.30 10.75 -20.54
N THR A 584 2.33 10.64 -19.64
CA THR A 584 2.54 10.75 -18.18
C THR A 584 2.79 9.41 -17.50
N GLY A 585 2.38 8.29 -18.12
CA GLY A 585 2.34 6.95 -17.52
C GLY A 585 0.91 6.42 -17.49
N GLU A 586 0.59 5.48 -16.59
CA GLU A 586 -0.77 4.95 -16.38
C GLU A 586 -1.67 5.97 -15.65
N ALA A 587 -2.13 7.01 -16.35
CA ALA A 587 -3.01 8.06 -15.83
C ALA A 587 -4.46 7.59 -15.75
N GLN A 588 -5.06 7.57 -14.55
CA GLN A 588 -6.44 7.10 -14.35
C GLN A 588 -7.42 8.25 -14.10
N SER A 589 -7.01 9.27 -13.36
CA SER A 589 -7.76 10.49 -13.05
C SER A 589 -7.09 11.74 -13.60
N ILE A 590 -7.85 12.82 -13.68
CA ILE A 590 -7.37 14.14 -14.05
C ILE A 590 -8.10 15.19 -13.22
N PHE A 591 -7.38 16.22 -12.79
CA PHE A 591 -7.95 17.44 -12.22
C PHE A 591 -7.22 18.66 -12.79
N TYR A 592 -7.96 19.57 -13.43
CA TYR A 592 -7.45 20.83 -13.97
C TYR A 592 -7.66 21.98 -12.97
N HIS A 593 -6.61 22.76 -12.73
CA HIS A 593 -6.70 24.00 -11.96
C HIS A 593 -5.62 25.02 -12.39
N ASP A 594 -6.03 26.28 -12.62
CA ASP A 594 -5.20 27.46 -12.97
C ASP A 594 -4.02 27.19 -13.94
N GLY A 595 -4.28 26.53 -15.07
CA GLY A 595 -3.24 26.24 -16.07
C GLY A 595 -2.44 24.96 -15.84
N PHE A 596 -2.74 24.19 -14.80
CA PHE A 596 -2.10 22.90 -14.53
C PHE A 596 -3.11 21.76 -14.55
N VAL A 597 -2.63 20.59 -14.96
CA VAL A 597 -3.31 19.31 -14.75
C VAL A 597 -2.52 18.48 -13.76
N TYR A 598 -3.24 17.97 -12.76
CA TYR A 598 -2.76 16.97 -11.81
C TYR A 598 -3.35 15.62 -12.21
N THR A 599 -2.51 14.58 -12.25
CA THR A 599 -2.97 13.22 -12.56
C THR A 599 -2.30 12.21 -11.63
N GLY A 600 -3.09 11.27 -11.11
CA GLY A 600 -2.57 10.10 -10.41
C GLY A 600 -2.05 9.10 -11.43
N VAL A 601 -0.75 8.79 -11.37
CA VAL A 601 -0.13 7.76 -12.20
C VAL A 601 -0.04 6.47 -11.41
N TRP A 602 -0.94 5.56 -11.76
CA TRP A 602 -1.13 4.28 -11.10
C TRP A 602 0.18 3.47 -11.14
N GLY A 603 0.83 3.29 -12.29
CA GLY A 603 1.99 2.41 -12.40
C GLY A 603 3.21 2.80 -11.57
N THR A 604 3.45 4.10 -11.35
CA THR A 604 4.63 4.62 -10.66
C THR A 604 4.35 5.12 -9.24
N SER A 605 3.09 5.12 -8.80
CA SER A 605 2.67 5.71 -7.53
C SER A 605 3.13 7.16 -7.39
N GLU A 606 2.74 8.00 -8.35
CA GLU A 606 3.12 9.41 -8.39
C GLU A 606 1.91 10.28 -8.74
N VAL A 607 1.86 11.50 -8.21
CA VAL A 607 1.14 12.60 -8.86
C VAL A 607 2.06 13.20 -9.91
N VAL A 608 1.62 13.23 -11.16
CA VAL A 608 2.30 13.95 -12.23
C VAL A 608 1.59 15.28 -12.46
N VAL A 609 2.38 16.35 -12.48
CA VAL A 609 1.89 17.72 -12.74
C VAL A 609 2.32 18.14 -14.14
N VAL A 610 1.34 18.59 -14.91
CA VAL A 610 1.52 19.03 -16.29
C VAL A 610 1.12 20.49 -16.42
N ASP A 611 2.03 21.30 -16.92
CA ASP A 611 1.73 22.65 -17.40
C ASP A 611 0.88 22.52 -18.68
N MET A 612 -0.34 23.07 -18.59
CA MET A 612 -1.38 23.08 -19.61
C MET A 612 -1.80 24.51 -19.98
N HIS A 613 -0.95 25.52 -19.76
CA HIS A 613 -1.27 26.88 -20.19
C HIS A 613 -1.50 26.95 -21.71
N ASP A 614 -0.74 26.16 -22.48
CA ASP A 614 -0.99 25.92 -23.91
C ASP A 614 -1.33 24.44 -24.13
N ALA A 615 -2.58 24.18 -24.51
CA ALA A 615 -3.11 22.84 -24.70
C ALA A 615 -2.54 22.09 -25.91
N ARG A 616 -1.73 22.74 -26.77
CA ARG A 616 -0.96 22.07 -27.84
C ARG A 616 0.52 21.87 -27.48
N SER A 617 0.99 22.46 -26.37
CA SER A 617 2.37 22.33 -25.91
C SER A 617 2.45 21.95 -24.43
N PRO A 618 1.82 20.84 -24.03
CA PRO A 618 1.82 20.39 -22.64
C PRO A 618 3.23 20.01 -22.17
N LYS A 619 3.56 20.24 -20.89
CA LYS A 619 4.87 19.91 -20.32
C LYS A 619 4.76 19.33 -18.92
N ILE A 620 5.37 18.16 -18.69
CA ILE A 620 5.52 17.63 -17.33
C ILE A 620 6.49 18.53 -16.56
N VAL A 621 6.03 19.12 -15.46
CA VAL A 621 6.83 20.04 -14.63
C VAL A 621 7.21 19.45 -13.28
N SER A 622 6.45 18.47 -12.77
CA SER A 622 6.76 17.76 -11.53
C SER A 622 6.24 16.34 -11.52
N LYS A 623 6.91 15.50 -10.73
CA LYS A 623 6.46 14.16 -10.33
C LYS A 623 6.68 14.04 -8.82
N THR A 624 5.61 13.82 -8.09
CA THR A 624 5.63 13.74 -6.63
C THR A 624 5.21 12.34 -6.20
N PRO A 625 6.01 11.61 -5.41
CA PRO A 625 5.65 10.26 -4.96
C PRO A 625 4.37 10.25 -4.13
N LEU A 626 3.58 9.21 -4.33
CA LEU A 626 2.46 8.79 -3.50
C LEU A 626 2.85 7.55 -2.71
N ASP A 627 2.20 7.36 -1.57
CA ASP A 627 2.40 6.20 -0.73
C ASP A 627 1.89 4.90 -1.37
N GLY A 628 0.80 5.00 -2.13
CA GLY A 628 0.19 3.89 -2.87
C GLY A 628 -0.28 4.31 -4.25
N TYR A 629 -1.16 3.52 -4.86
CA TYR A 629 -1.68 3.83 -6.18
C TYR A 629 -2.61 5.03 -6.15
N GLY A 630 -2.27 6.09 -6.90
CA GLY A 630 -3.10 7.29 -7.01
C GLY A 630 -4.11 7.19 -8.16
N ASP A 631 -5.38 7.46 -7.86
CA ASP A 631 -6.42 7.76 -8.85
C ASP A 631 -7.09 9.08 -8.44
N GLY A 632 -8.12 9.10 -7.59
CA GLY A 632 -8.87 10.33 -7.22
C GLY A 632 -8.03 11.53 -6.77
N LEU A 633 -8.24 12.68 -7.41
CA LEU A 633 -7.58 13.95 -7.10
C LEU A 633 -8.59 15.09 -6.96
N CYS A 634 -8.32 16.02 -6.05
CA CYS A 634 -9.06 17.27 -5.92
C CYS A 634 -8.11 18.41 -5.53
N VAL A 635 -8.26 19.57 -6.15
CA VAL A 635 -7.63 20.81 -5.68
C VAL A 635 -8.69 21.68 -5.03
N HIS A 636 -8.41 22.13 -3.81
CA HIS A 636 -9.27 23.05 -3.07
C HIS A 636 -8.44 23.91 -2.11
N ASP A 637 -8.71 25.21 -2.04
CA ASP A 637 -8.08 26.16 -1.13
C ASP A 637 -6.53 26.11 -1.13
N GLY A 638 -5.93 25.94 -2.30
CA GLY A 638 -4.46 25.87 -2.47
C GLY A 638 -3.83 24.57 -1.98
N MET A 639 -4.62 23.52 -1.77
CA MET A 639 -4.16 22.18 -1.42
C MET A 639 -4.56 21.18 -2.52
N LEU A 640 -3.71 20.19 -2.76
CA LEU A 640 -4.03 19.01 -3.55
C LEU A 640 -4.30 17.83 -2.61
N TYR A 641 -5.43 17.19 -2.82
CA TYR A 641 -5.88 16.01 -2.11
C TYR A 641 -5.82 14.83 -3.07
N ALA A 642 -5.11 13.77 -2.68
CA ALA A 642 -4.95 12.56 -3.46
C ALA A 642 -5.46 11.34 -2.69
N ALA A 643 -6.53 10.74 -3.19
CA ALA A 643 -7.00 9.46 -2.71
C ALA A 643 -6.06 8.36 -3.22
N THR A 644 -5.52 7.57 -2.29
CA THR A 644 -4.61 6.48 -2.61
C THR A 644 -5.22 5.14 -2.30
N GLY A 645 -5.14 4.27 -3.30
CA GLY A 645 -5.74 2.97 -3.37
C GLY A 645 -4.90 1.83 -2.86
N HIS A 646 -5.19 0.63 -3.37
CA HIS A 646 -4.69 -0.62 -2.82
C HIS A 646 -3.16 -0.72 -2.85
N HIS A 647 -2.61 -1.67 -2.09
CA HIS A 647 -1.17 -1.92 -2.03
C HIS A 647 -0.51 -2.09 -3.40
N SER A 648 0.80 -1.81 -3.43
CA SER A 648 1.71 -2.00 -4.57
C SER A 648 1.52 -3.38 -5.26
N ARG A 649 1.72 -3.46 -6.58
CA ARG A 649 1.79 -4.67 -7.44
C ARG A 649 2.94 -5.60 -7.03
N GLU A 650 3.69 -5.23 -6.00
CA GLU A 650 4.70 -6.07 -5.39
C GLU A 650 4.09 -7.44 -5.03
N PRO A 651 4.81 -8.55 -5.29
CA PRO A 651 4.35 -9.91 -4.98
C PRO A 651 4.22 -10.16 -3.47
N HIS A 652 4.65 -9.18 -2.69
CA HIS A 652 4.80 -9.13 -1.26
C HIS A 652 3.54 -8.55 -0.63
N ARG A 653 2.63 -9.41 -0.14
CA ARG A 653 1.30 -9.06 0.38
C ARG A 653 1.06 -9.50 1.82
N GLU A 654 2.09 -9.99 2.48
CA GLU A 654 2.03 -10.45 3.87
C GLU A 654 2.49 -9.35 4.82
N GLU A 655 2.01 -9.38 6.05
CA GLU A 655 2.45 -8.44 7.08
C GLU A 655 3.97 -8.58 7.29
N GLY A 656 4.73 -7.50 7.07
CA GLY A 656 6.20 -7.51 7.12
C GLY A 656 6.91 -7.31 5.77
N ASP A 657 6.17 -7.40 4.67
CA ASP A 657 6.69 -7.18 3.32
C ASP A 657 6.99 -5.69 3.02
N PRO A 658 8.04 -5.36 2.24
CA PRO A 658 8.24 -4.02 1.72
C PRO A 658 7.00 -3.56 0.95
N GLY A 659 6.31 -2.53 1.45
CA GLY A 659 5.09 -2.02 0.84
C GLY A 659 3.77 -2.56 1.40
N TYR A 660 3.80 -3.47 2.38
CA TYR A 660 2.61 -3.82 3.15
C TYR A 660 2.11 -2.60 3.94
N GLY A 661 0.86 -2.20 3.72
CA GLY A 661 0.23 -1.01 4.30
C GLY A 661 0.29 0.24 3.41
N ARG A 662 0.94 0.19 2.25
CA ARG A 662 1.01 1.31 1.30
C ARG A 662 -0.36 1.65 0.70
N GLY A 663 -0.64 2.95 0.54
CA GLY A 663 -1.94 3.45 0.05
C GLY A 663 -3.06 3.38 1.09
N HIS A 664 -4.30 3.11 0.68
CA HIS A 664 -5.51 3.13 1.54
C HIS A 664 -5.64 4.41 2.34
N GLY A 665 -5.84 5.54 1.69
CA GLY A 665 -5.93 6.78 2.43
C GLY A 665 -6.09 8.02 1.60
N LEU A 666 -5.90 9.14 2.27
CA LEU A 666 -5.89 10.47 1.70
C LEU A 666 -4.53 11.12 1.99
N GLU A 667 -3.86 11.57 0.93
CA GLU A 667 -2.63 12.34 1.01
C GLU A 667 -2.90 13.81 0.66
N ILE A 668 -2.26 14.73 1.39
CA ILE A 668 -2.49 16.16 1.28
C ILE A 668 -1.17 16.85 0.92
N PHE A 669 -1.20 17.70 -0.11
CA PHE A 669 -0.06 18.45 -0.60
C PHE A 669 -0.38 19.94 -0.66
N ASP A 670 0.59 20.78 -0.30
CA ASP A 670 0.52 22.24 -0.42
C ASP A 670 0.88 22.65 -1.86
N LEU A 671 0.04 23.53 -2.44
CA LEU A 671 0.20 24.10 -3.78
C LEU A 671 0.56 25.59 -3.73
N SER A 672 1.32 26.04 -2.74
CA SER A 672 1.89 27.41 -2.76
C SER A 672 2.71 27.65 -4.03
N ASP A 673 3.32 26.59 -4.57
CA ASP A 673 3.79 26.50 -5.95
C ASP A 673 2.98 25.41 -6.70
N PRO A 674 2.02 25.77 -7.58
CA PRO A 674 1.16 24.80 -8.24
C PRO A 674 1.91 23.87 -9.19
N ALA A 675 3.10 24.28 -9.66
CA ALA A 675 3.97 23.44 -10.49
C ALA A 675 4.74 22.39 -9.66
N LYS A 676 4.78 22.54 -8.32
CA LYS A 676 5.58 21.69 -7.43
C LYS A 676 4.85 21.41 -6.10
N PRO A 677 3.88 20.48 -6.11
CA PRO A 677 3.17 20.06 -4.90
C PRO A 677 4.14 19.56 -3.83
N THR A 678 3.98 20.04 -2.60
CA THR A 678 4.81 19.62 -1.46
C THR A 678 3.99 18.82 -0.46
N PHE A 679 4.47 17.64 -0.06
CA PHE A 679 3.75 16.77 0.87
C PHE A 679 3.55 17.46 2.24
N VAL A 680 2.32 17.46 2.74
CA VAL A 680 1.94 18.04 4.03
C VAL A 680 1.68 16.95 5.06
N SER A 681 0.76 16.04 4.76
CA SER A 681 0.35 14.97 5.67
C SER A 681 -0.40 13.87 4.92
N ARG A 682 -0.77 12.80 5.65
CA ARG A 682 -1.65 11.74 5.17
C ARG A 682 -2.51 11.18 6.30
N VAL A 683 -3.64 10.60 5.94
CA VAL A 683 -4.47 9.76 6.82
C VAL A 683 -4.71 8.40 6.18
N LYS A 684 -4.69 7.35 6.99
CA LYS A 684 -4.85 5.96 6.54
C LYS A 684 -6.24 5.43 6.88
N PHE A 685 -6.89 4.83 5.90
CA PHE A 685 -8.12 4.06 6.03
C PHE A 685 -7.79 2.61 6.42
N PRO A 686 -8.79 1.83 6.89
CA PRO A 686 -8.63 0.39 7.09
C PRO A 686 -8.06 -0.29 5.84
N LYS A 687 -7.07 -1.17 6.02
CA LYS A 687 -6.42 -1.84 4.90
C LYS A 687 -7.41 -2.75 4.18
N PHE A 688 -7.43 -2.73 2.85
CA PHE A 688 -8.35 -3.53 2.05
C PHE A 688 -7.66 -4.18 0.84
N TYR A 689 -7.51 -5.50 0.86
CA TYR A 689 -6.59 -6.19 -0.06
C TYR A 689 -7.23 -6.82 -1.30
N ALA A 690 -8.56 -6.81 -1.42
CA ALA A 690 -9.19 -7.44 -2.57
C ALA A 690 -8.89 -6.62 -3.83
N ILE A 691 -8.47 -7.26 -4.93
CA ILE A 691 -8.01 -6.54 -6.12
C ILE A 691 -9.09 -6.54 -7.18
N GLY A 692 -9.34 -5.36 -7.74
CA GLY A 692 -10.28 -5.19 -8.84
C GLY A 692 -11.07 -3.89 -8.70
N PHE A 693 -11.52 -3.37 -9.84
CA PHE A 693 -12.33 -2.15 -9.89
C PHE A 693 -11.72 -0.92 -9.20
N ASP A 694 -10.38 -0.80 -9.23
CA ASP A 694 -9.56 0.33 -8.78
C ASP A 694 -10.20 1.68 -9.10
N MET A 695 -10.92 2.27 -8.13
CA MET A 695 -11.66 3.52 -8.26
C MET A 695 -11.52 4.32 -6.98
N TRP A 696 -10.87 5.47 -7.10
CA TRP A 696 -10.75 6.41 -6.00
C TRP A 696 -11.25 7.77 -6.46
N ASP A 697 -11.94 8.44 -5.56
CA ASP A 697 -12.47 9.77 -5.81
C ASP A 697 -12.39 10.59 -4.53
N VAL A 698 -12.18 11.89 -4.67
CA VAL A 698 -12.13 12.82 -3.54
C VAL A 698 -12.79 14.12 -3.92
N SER A 699 -13.62 14.63 -3.02
CA SER A 699 -14.19 15.97 -3.09
C SER A 699 -13.99 16.68 -1.75
N VAL A 700 -13.71 17.98 -1.77
CA VAL A 700 -13.49 18.76 -0.53
C VAL A 700 -14.45 19.94 -0.47
N VAL A 701 -15.12 20.09 0.67
CA VAL A 701 -15.96 21.26 0.96
C VAL A 701 -16.09 21.45 2.47
N ASN A 702 -16.22 22.71 2.92
CA ASN A 702 -16.38 23.07 4.35
C ASN A 702 -15.31 22.45 5.27
N GLY A 703 -14.07 22.34 4.79
CA GLY A 703 -12.97 21.73 5.55
C GLY A 703 -13.11 20.22 5.77
N HIS A 704 -13.92 19.53 4.97
CA HIS A 704 -14.05 18.06 4.98
C HIS A 704 -13.73 17.49 3.61
N ALA A 705 -12.90 16.45 3.56
CA ALA A 705 -12.65 15.65 2.38
C ALA A 705 -13.54 14.39 2.42
N PHE A 706 -14.32 14.20 1.37
CA PHE A 706 -15.18 13.04 1.12
C PHE A 706 -14.46 12.15 0.13
N VAL A 707 -14.11 10.93 0.55
CA VAL A 707 -13.19 10.07 -0.20
C VAL A 707 -13.83 8.72 -0.48
N ALA A 708 -14.04 8.36 -1.74
CA ALA A 708 -14.41 7.01 -2.14
C ALA A 708 -13.14 6.14 -2.22
N ASP A 709 -13.14 5.03 -1.50
CA ASP A 709 -12.03 4.05 -1.46
C ASP A 709 -12.47 2.68 -1.98
N THR A 710 -12.98 2.64 -3.21
CA THR A 710 -13.42 1.40 -3.88
C THR A 710 -14.36 0.58 -2.98
N HIS A 711 -13.93 -0.61 -2.57
CA HIS A 711 -14.69 -1.56 -1.74
C HIS A 711 -14.65 -1.24 -0.25
N ASN A 712 -13.73 -0.37 0.19
CA ASN A 712 -13.54 -0.01 1.59
C ASN A 712 -14.62 0.97 2.10
N GLY A 713 -15.32 1.62 1.17
CA GLY A 713 -16.43 2.53 1.47
C GLY A 713 -16.15 3.97 1.07
N ILE A 714 -16.98 4.87 1.60
CA ILE A 714 -16.72 6.32 1.58
C ILE A 714 -16.27 6.73 2.98
N PHE A 715 -15.19 7.52 3.05
CA PHE A 715 -14.65 8.10 4.26
C PHE A 715 -14.86 9.61 4.25
N VAL A 716 -15.11 10.19 5.42
CA VAL A 716 -15.11 11.64 5.62
C VAL A 716 -13.96 11.99 6.55
N VAL A 717 -13.11 12.89 6.08
CA VAL A 717 -11.90 13.34 6.78
C VAL A 717 -12.01 14.82 7.05
N ASP A 718 -11.90 15.23 8.32
CA ASP A 718 -11.70 16.62 8.69
C ASP A 718 -10.31 17.07 8.26
N VAL A 719 -10.25 18.09 7.41
CA VAL A 719 -9.03 18.65 6.82
C VAL A 719 -8.89 20.15 7.12
N ARG A 720 -9.61 20.67 8.12
CA ARG A 720 -9.48 22.07 8.56
C ARG A 720 -8.06 22.41 9.03
N ASP A 721 -7.39 21.43 9.63
CA ASP A 721 -5.93 21.44 9.78
C ASP A 721 -5.32 20.40 8.84
N PRO A 722 -4.79 20.80 7.67
CA PRO A 722 -4.23 19.86 6.70
C PRO A 722 -2.97 19.16 7.22
N LYS A 723 -2.38 19.57 8.34
CA LYS A 723 -1.25 18.88 8.98
C LYS A 723 -1.68 17.78 9.95
N ALA A 724 -2.93 17.79 10.37
CA ALA A 724 -3.50 16.83 11.30
C ALA A 724 -4.90 16.36 10.85
N PRO A 725 -5.03 15.76 9.66
CA PRO A 725 -6.31 15.27 9.16
C PRO A 725 -6.85 14.14 10.05
N ALA A 726 -8.17 14.07 10.24
CA ALA A 726 -8.81 13.08 11.10
C ALA A 726 -10.04 12.47 10.45
N ILE A 727 -10.19 11.14 10.52
CA ILE A 727 -11.40 10.45 10.02
C ILE A 727 -12.55 10.74 10.99
N VAL A 728 -13.65 11.30 10.46
CA VAL A 728 -14.84 11.66 11.23
C VAL A 728 -16.08 10.87 10.84
N GLY A 729 -16.02 10.10 9.74
CA GLY A 729 -17.12 9.24 9.34
C GLY A 729 -16.72 8.20 8.29
N ARG A 730 -17.47 7.10 8.25
CA ARG A 730 -17.35 6.06 7.21
C ARG A 730 -18.72 5.47 6.87
N THR A 731 -18.92 5.07 5.63
CA THR A 731 -20.00 4.17 5.22
C THR A 731 -19.49 3.13 4.24
N GLN A 732 -20.01 1.91 4.31
CA GLN A 732 -19.63 0.80 3.43
C GLN A 732 -20.90 0.09 2.96
N LEU A 733 -20.90 -0.40 1.72
CA LEU A 733 -22.01 -1.16 1.18
C LEU A 733 -21.93 -2.64 1.59
N ASP A 734 -23.06 -3.32 1.60
CA ASP A 734 -23.11 -4.76 1.86
C ASP A 734 -22.41 -5.59 0.77
N ILE A 735 -22.04 -6.83 1.13
CA ILE A 735 -21.54 -7.86 0.21
C ILE A 735 -22.71 -8.39 -0.63
N PRO A 736 -22.73 -8.19 -1.97
CA PRO A 736 -23.81 -8.71 -2.80
C PRO A 736 -23.80 -10.24 -2.91
N GLU A 737 -24.94 -10.84 -3.28
CA GLU A 737 -25.04 -12.28 -3.51
C GLU A 737 -24.04 -12.75 -4.60
N GLY A 738 -23.25 -13.78 -4.28
CA GLY A 738 -22.26 -14.35 -5.19
C GLY A 738 -20.96 -13.54 -5.32
N LYS A 739 -20.70 -12.62 -4.38
CA LYS A 739 -19.45 -11.87 -4.26
C LYS A 739 -18.75 -12.20 -2.94
N ASP A 740 -17.43 -12.03 -2.94
CA ASP A 740 -16.60 -12.21 -1.74
C ASP A 740 -16.29 -10.86 -1.06
N GLU A 741 -16.50 -9.75 -1.78
CA GLU A 741 -16.23 -8.39 -1.33
C GLU A 741 -17.50 -7.51 -1.20
N PRO A 742 -17.48 -6.49 -0.31
CA PRO A 742 -18.46 -5.41 -0.27
C PRO A 742 -18.67 -4.79 -1.65
N ALA A 743 -19.87 -4.29 -1.95
CA ALA A 743 -20.04 -3.49 -3.17
C ALA A 743 -19.17 -2.24 -3.12
N LEU A 744 -18.56 -1.88 -4.26
CA LEU A 744 -17.70 -0.71 -4.35
C LEU A 744 -18.48 0.60 -4.49
N PHE A 745 -17.92 1.68 -3.98
CA PHE A 745 -18.20 3.04 -4.45
C PHE A 745 -17.18 3.41 -5.53
N GLY A 746 -17.67 3.84 -6.70
CA GLY A 746 -16.82 4.31 -7.79
C GLY A 746 -16.48 5.79 -7.60
N GLY A 747 -17.38 6.67 -8.02
CA GLY A 747 -17.32 8.12 -7.75
C GLY A 747 -18.37 8.60 -6.74
N LEU A 748 -18.23 9.86 -6.31
CA LEU A 748 -19.17 10.51 -5.40
C LEU A 748 -19.47 11.96 -5.80
N ALA A 749 -20.63 12.46 -5.37
CA ALA A 749 -20.97 13.88 -5.49
C ALA A 749 -21.57 14.39 -4.18
N VAL A 750 -21.18 15.61 -3.77
CA VAL A 750 -21.60 16.22 -2.52
C VAL A 750 -22.73 17.23 -2.78
N GLY A 751 -23.92 16.93 -2.25
CA GLY A 751 -25.10 17.80 -2.28
C GLY A 751 -25.35 18.46 -0.93
N ASP A 752 -26.49 19.16 -0.80
CA ASP A 752 -26.89 19.81 0.45
C ASP A 752 -27.32 18.77 1.50
N GLY A 753 -26.46 18.56 2.51
CA GLY A 753 -26.63 17.60 3.60
C GLY A 753 -26.58 16.12 3.20
N ILE A 754 -26.21 15.81 1.96
CA ILE A 754 -26.22 14.45 1.39
C ILE A 754 -24.97 14.21 0.56
N ILE A 755 -24.39 13.02 0.69
CA ILE A 755 -23.40 12.49 -0.27
C ILE A 755 -24.11 11.49 -1.17
N TYR A 756 -23.97 11.64 -2.47
CA TYR A 756 -24.42 10.67 -3.46
C TYR A 756 -23.23 9.78 -3.83
N GLY A 757 -23.28 8.50 -3.43
CA GLY A 757 -22.23 7.53 -3.74
C GLY A 757 -22.65 6.57 -4.85
N ALA A 758 -21.86 6.48 -5.91
CA ALA A 758 -22.13 5.58 -7.03
C ALA A 758 -21.73 4.13 -6.69
N GLY A 759 -22.70 3.28 -6.38
CA GLY A 759 -22.49 1.87 -6.06
C GLY A 759 -22.29 1.01 -7.31
N GLY A 760 -21.04 0.66 -7.62
CA GLY A 760 -20.64 0.06 -8.91
C GLY A 760 -21.33 -1.26 -9.27
N TRP A 761 -21.71 -2.07 -8.27
CA TRP A 761 -22.46 -3.31 -8.46
C TRP A 761 -23.94 -3.21 -8.07
N THR A 762 -24.33 -2.10 -7.44
CA THR A 762 -25.64 -1.97 -6.79
C THR A 762 -26.45 -0.85 -7.40
N ASP A 763 -26.34 0.37 -6.88
CA ASP A 763 -27.22 1.48 -7.20
C ASP A 763 -26.55 2.83 -6.90
N LEU A 764 -27.20 3.94 -7.23
CA LEU A 764 -26.87 5.22 -6.61
C LEU A 764 -27.42 5.26 -5.17
N HIS A 765 -26.54 5.55 -4.21
CA HIS A 765 -26.85 5.59 -2.79
C HIS A 765 -26.76 6.99 -2.21
N LEU A 766 -27.65 7.30 -1.28
CA LEU A 766 -27.69 8.56 -0.53
C LEU A 766 -27.19 8.30 0.89
N ILE A 767 -26.21 9.08 1.31
CA ILE A 767 -25.59 9.00 2.63
C ILE A 767 -25.86 10.32 3.34
N ASP A 768 -26.50 10.24 4.51
CA ASP A 768 -26.81 11.43 5.30
C ASP A 768 -25.53 12.04 5.87
N ALA A 769 -25.29 13.31 5.54
CA ALA A 769 -24.13 14.08 5.99
C ALA A 769 -24.54 15.53 6.33
N PRO A 770 -25.53 15.72 7.23
CA PRO A 770 -26.01 17.06 7.57
C PRO A 770 -24.87 17.90 8.14
N GLU A 771 -24.96 19.22 7.95
CA GLU A 771 -24.02 20.22 8.48
C GLU A 771 -22.63 20.27 7.82
N ILE A 772 -22.15 19.17 7.23
CA ILE A 772 -20.82 19.10 6.60
C ILE A 772 -20.88 19.04 5.07
N ALA A 773 -21.87 18.33 4.50
CA ALA A 773 -22.04 18.25 3.05
C ALA A 773 -22.81 19.47 2.53
N SER A 774 -22.26 20.12 1.51
CA SER A 774 -22.94 21.18 0.76
C SER A 774 -22.52 21.15 -0.71
N PRO A 775 -23.31 21.73 -1.62
CA PRO A 775 -22.93 21.82 -3.04
C PRO A 775 -21.56 22.49 -3.21
N ILE A 776 -20.71 21.86 -4.03
CA ILE A 776 -19.35 22.33 -4.31
C ILE A 776 -19.40 23.41 -5.38
N ALA A 777 -18.83 24.58 -5.09
CA ALA A 777 -18.62 25.61 -6.09
C ALA A 777 -17.26 25.40 -6.76
N LYS A 778 -17.23 25.37 -8.11
CA LYS A 778 -15.96 25.33 -8.85
C LYS A 778 -15.17 26.61 -8.58
N GLU A 779 -13.94 26.48 -8.12
CA GLU A 779 -13.06 27.61 -7.89
C GLU A 779 -12.72 28.33 -9.20
N PRO A 780 -12.61 29.68 -9.19
CA PRO A 780 -12.18 30.41 -10.36
C PRO A 780 -10.72 30.10 -10.67
N GLY A 781 -10.40 29.86 -11.94
CA GLY A 781 -9.03 29.64 -12.40
C GLY A 781 -8.85 30.18 -13.82
N LYS A 782 -7.60 30.38 -14.25
CA LYS A 782 -7.31 30.67 -15.66
C LYS A 782 -7.67 29.47 -16.51
N LEU A 783 -8.15 29.75 -17.71
CA LEU A 783 -8.39 28.76 -18.75
C LEU A 783 -7.12 28.54 -19.58
N PRO A 784 -6.93 27.33 -20.13
CA PRO A 784 -5.84 27.08 -21.08
C PRO A 784 -6.10 27.82 -22.39
N VAL A 785 -5.04 28.13 -23.15
CA VAL A 785 -5.16 28.60 -24.54
C VAL A 785 -4.83 27.47 -25.51
N ILE A 786 -5.36 27.56 -26.74
CA ILE A 786 -4.95 26.70 -27.84
C ILE A 786 -3.87 27.43 -28.64
N GLY A 787 -2.62 26.98 -28.52
CA GLY A 787 -1.49 27.53 -29.27
C GLY A 787 -1.52 27.24 -30.78
N PRO A 788 -0.50 27.67 -31.54
CA PRO A 788 -0.37 27.32 -32.94
C PRO A 788 -0.11 25.81 -33.12
N GLU A 789 -0.43 25.30 -34.30
CA GLU A 789 -0.11 23.91 -34.68
C GLU A 789 1.41 23.78 -34.82
N VAL A 790 1.97 22.69 -34.29
CA VAL A 790 3.40 22.37 -34.41
C VAL A 790 3.51 21.19 -35.35
N GLU A 791 4.10 21.39 -36.52
CA GLU A 791 4.41 20.28 -37.41
C GLU A 791 5.55 19.44 -36.82
N PRO A 792 5.44 18.11 -36.78
CA PRO A 792 6.52 17.25 -36.32
C PRO A 792 7.75 17.42 -37.22
N ASP A 793 8.88 17.79 -36.63
CA ASP A 793 10.17 17.78 -37.33
C ASP A 793 10.67 16.33 -37.44
N ASN A 794 10.47 15.69 -38.60
CA ASN A 794 10.95 14.33 -38.81
C ASN A 794 11.52 14.14 -40.23
N GLU A 795 12.84 14.25 -40.34
CA GLU A 795 13.62 14.01 -41.57
C GLU A 795 13.41 12.61 -42.19
N ARG A 796 12.80 11.66 -41.46
CA ARG A 796 12.57 10.27 -41.90
C ARG A 796 11.27 10.08 -42.69
N ILE A 797 10.29 10.97 -42.52
CA ILE A 797 8.99 10.87 -43.17
C ILE A 797 9.13 11.40 -44.60
N LEU A 798 8.90 10.54 -45.58
CA LEU A 798 8.89 10.89 -46.99
C LEU A 798 7.56 11.55 -47.40
N ALA A 799 6.46 11.05 -46.85
CA ALA A 799 5.11 11.59 -47.04
C ALA A 799 4.23 11.20 -45.85
N ALA A 800 3.23 12.03 -45.55
CA ALA A 800 2.21 11.74 -44.55
C ALA A 800 0.81 11.98 -45.13
N TYR A 801 -0.13 11.12 -44.76
CA TYR A 801 -1.55 11.27 -45.06
C TYR A 801 -2.34 11.32 -43.76
N ARG A 802 -3.03 12.44 -43.50
CA ARG A 802 -3.78 12.70 -42.27
C ARG A 802 -5.29 12.74 -42.57
N PRO A 803 -6.04 11.66 -42.31
CA PRO A 803 -7.50 11.72 -42.31
C PRO A 803 -8.00 12.48 -41.07
N GLU A 804 -9.29 12.81 -41.02
CA GLU A 804 -9.90 13.51 -39.87
C GLU A 804 -9.95 12.64 -38.59
N GLY A 805 -9.81 11.32 -38.73
CA GLY A 805 -9.76 10.35 -37.63
C GLY A 805 -8.38 9.71 -37.43
N GLN A 806 -8.26 8.89 -36.39
CA GLN A 806 -7.01 8.20 -36.06
C GLN A 806 -6.67 7.11 -37.08
N VAL A 807 -5.41 7.04 -37.53
CA VAL A 807 -4.93 5.88 -38.28
C VAL A 807 -4.46 4.80 -37.30
N TRP A 808 -5.32 3.81 -37.05
CA TRP A 808 -5.08 2.71 -36.12
C TRP A 808 -4.18 1.62 -36.70
N SER A 809 -4.47 1.20 -37.93
CA SER A 809 -3.84 0.05 -38.58
C SER A 809 -3.79 0.24 -40.09
N VAL A 810 -2.87 -0.45 -40.74
CA VAL A 810 -2.70 -0.45 -42.19
C VAL A 810 -2.42 -1.86 -42.70
N ALA A 811 -2.96 -2.17 -43.87
CA ALA A 811 -2.68 -3.38 -44.63
C ALA A 811 -2.28 -3.02 -46.06
N MET A 812 -1.40 -3.81 -46.67
CA MET A 812 -0.93 -3.59 -48.04
C MET A 812 -1.58 -4.64 -48.96
N ALA A 813 -2.05 -4.22 -50.13
CA ALA A 813 -2.50 -5.15 -51.16
C ALA A 813 -1.30 -5.89 -51.78
N ASP A 814 -1.45 -7.21 -51.99
CA ASP A 814 -0.35 -8.06 -52.47
C ASP A 814 0.11 -7.70 -53.90
N ASP A 815 -0.83 -7.32 -54.78
CA ASP A 815 -0.62 -7.13 -56.22
C ASP A 815 -0.95 -5.71 -56.72
N LEU A 816 -1.29 -4.78 -55.82
CA LEU A 816 -1.70 -3.41 -56.14
C LEU A 816 -0.91 -2.40 -55.30
N PRO A 817 -0.68 -1.17 -55.79
CA PRO A 817 0.06 -0.14 -55.06
C PRO A 817 -0.81 0.57 -53.99
N TYR A 818 -1.74 -0.15 -53.37
CA TYR A 818 -2.69 0.42 -52.42
C TYR A 818 -2.42 -0.11 -51.00
N ALA A 819 -2.31 0.84 -50.08
CA ALA A 819 -2.49 0.61 -48.66
C ALA A 819 -3.97 0.84 -48.31
N VAL A 820 -4.53 -0.01 -47.48
CA VAL A 820 -5.84 0.19 -46.86
C VAL A 820 -5.61 0.51 -45.40
N ALA A 821 -6.14 1.65 -44.94
CA ALA A 821 -5.97 2.15 -43.60
C ALA A 821 -7.29 2.12 -42.83
N ALA A 822 -7.22 1.66 -41.58
CA ALA A 822 -8.27 1.78 -40.58
C ALA A 822 -8.17 3.16 -39.94
N CYS A 823 -9.09 4.07 -40.28
CA CYS A 823 -9.01 5.49 -39.93
C CYS A 823 -9.97 5.90 -38.81
N GLY A 824 -10.31 4.98 -37.90
CA GLY A 824 -11.09 5.29 -36.71
C GLY A 824 -12.49 5.79 -37.07
N SER A 825 -12.85 6.96 -36.55
CA SER A 825 -14.10 7.66 -36.90
C SER A 825 -14.22 8.07 -38.37
N ALA A 826 -13.12 8.12 -39.13
CA ALA A 826 -13.14 8.43 -40.57
C ALA A 826 -13.38 7.20 -41.47
N GLY A 827 -13.48 6.00 -40.89
CA GLY A 827 -13.80 4.76 -41.63
C GLY A 827 -12.60 4.11 -42.29
N ILE A 828 -12.78 3.55 -43.49
CA ILE A 828 -11.74 2.82 -44.24
C ILE A 828 -11.23 3.70 -45.39
N HIS A 829 -9.92 3.94 -45.44
CA HIS A 829 -9.29 4.73 -46.50
C HIS A 829 -8.38 3.87 -47.36
N VAL A 830 -8.53 3.95 -48.68
CA VAL A 830 -7.59 3.37 -49.65
C VAL A 830 -6.64 4.47 -50.10
N VAL A 831 -5.35 4.25 -49.91
CA VAL A 831 -4.27 5.20 -50.20
C VAL A 831 -3.30 4.57 -51.18
N ARG A 832 -3.04 5.24 -52.31
CA ARG A 832 -2.00 4.85 -53.26
C ARG A 832 -0.64 5.21 -52.69
N VAL A 833 0.25 4.22 -52.65
CA VAL A 833 1.64 4.39 -52.20
C VAL A 833 2.53 4.56 -53.42
N GLY A 834 3.16 5.72 -53.53
CA GLY A 834 4.14 6.04 -54.57
C GLY A 834 5.53 6.33 -53.98
N GLU A 835 6.47 6.67 -54.85
CA GLU A 835 7.80 7.14 -54.44
C GLU A 835 7.66 8.50 -53.75
N GLY A 836 7.79 8.52 -52.43
CA GLY A 836 7.66 9.74 -51.62
C GLY A 836 6.26 10.38 -51.63
N THR A 837 5.20 9.61 -51.91
CA THR A 837 3.82 10.11 -51.98
C THR A 837 2.82 9.14 -51.37
N LEU A 838 1.79 9.69 -50.74
CA LEU A 838 0.61 8.98 -50.24
C LEU A 838 -0.63 9.71 -50.74
N GLU A 839 -1.34 9.13 -51.71
CA GLU A 839 -2.49 9.77 -52.37
C GLU A 839 -3.79 9.06 -51.99
N PRO A 840 -4.79 9.74 -51.41
CA PRO A 840 -6.09 9.11 -51.14
C PRO A 840 -6.80 8.74 -52.46
N VAL A 841 -7.37 7.54 -52.52
CA VAL A 841 -8.03 6.98 -53.72
C VAL A 841 -9.53 6.80 -53.48
N SER A 842 -9.90 6.19 -52.35
CA SER A 842 -11.30 6.04 -51.96
C SER A 842 -11.43 6.06 -50.44
N VAL A 843 -12.61 6.47 -49.97
CA VAL A 843 -12.98 6.53 -48.56
C VAL A 843 -14.34 5.88 -48.40
N VAL A 844 -14.45 4.98 -47.43
CA VAL A 844 -15.69 4.29 -47.09
C VAL A 844 -16.02 4.61 -45.63
N PRO A 845 -17.11 5.35 -45.37
CA PRO A 845 -17.57 5.57 -44.01
C PRO A 845 -18.09 4.25 -43.41
N THR A 846 -17.93 4.11 -42.10
CA THR A 846 -18.37 2.94 -41.33
C THR A 846 -19.36 3.35 -40.25
N ASP A 847 -20.13 2.40 -39.74
CA ASP A 847 -21.19 2.67 -38.75
C ASP A 847 -20.63 3.04 -37.36
N ASP A 848 -19.37 2.70 -37.08
CA ASP A 848 -18.63 2.95 -35.84
C ASP A 848 -17.12 2.99 -36.18
N PHE A 849 -16.25 3.09 -35.18
CA PHE A 849 -14.80 3.22 -35.37
C PHE A 849 -14.20 2.02 -36.11
N THR A 850 -13.43 2.31 -37.15
CA THR A 850 -12.62 1.30 -37.84
C THR A 850 -11.24 1.25 -37.21
N THR A 851 -10.96 0.22 -36.41
CA THR A 851 -9.73 0.12 -35.61
C THR A 851 -8.72 -0.89 -36.17
N CYS A 852 -9.12 -1.77 -37.08
CA CYS A 852 -8.22 -2.75 -37.67
C CYS A 852 -8.63 -3.10 -39.10
N VAL A 853 -7.64 -3.27 -39.98
CA VAL A 853 -7.81 -3.81 -41.33
C VAL A 853 -6.80 -4.94 -41.58
N CYS A 854 -7.25 -5.97 -42.28
CA CYS A 854 -6.44 -7.09 -42.77
C CYS A 854 -6.77 -7.34 -44.25
N ILE A 855 -5.80 -7.83 -45.02
CA ILE A 855 -5.98 -8.14 -46.45
C ILE A 855 -5.52 -9.56 -46.74
N GLN A 856 -6.32 -10.31 -47.51
CA GLN A 856 -5.94 -11.57 -48.13
C GLN A 856 -6.20 -11.47 -49.64
N GLY A 857 -5.13 -11.39 -50.44
CA GLY A 857 -5.24 -11.10 -51.87
C GLY A 857 -5.90 -9.75 -52.11
N ARG A 858 -7.14 -9.77 -52.61
CA ARG A 858 -7.97 -8.57 -52.83
C ARG A 858 -9.15 -8.44 -51.87
N THR A 859 -9.29 -9.35 -50.91
CA THR A 859 -10.35 -9.25 -49.91
C THR A 859 -9.84 -8.48 -48.71
N VAL A 860 -10.53 -7.40 -48.34
CA VAL A 860 -10.25 -6.57 -47.17
C VAL A 860 -11.23 -6.97 -46.07
N PHE A 861 -10.72 -7.16 -44.86
CA PHE A 861 -11.48 -7.38 -43.64
C PHE A 861 -11.27 -6.18 -42.73
N ALA A 862 -12.33 -5.59 -42.21
CA ALA A 862 -12.23 -4.45 -41.30
C ALA A 862 -13.02 -4.70 -40.01
N ALA A 863 -12.43 -4.35 -38.88
CA ALA A 863 -13.10 -4.33 -37.58
C ALA A 863 -13.72 -2.93 -37.38
N GLU A 864 -15.05 -2.86 -37.30
CA GLU A 864 -15.84 -1.63 -37.33
C GLU A 864 -16.65 -1.44 -36.05
N GLY A 865 -16.05 -1.67 -34.87
CA GLY A 865 -16.74 -1.47 -33.59
C GLY A 865 -18.07 -2.23 -33.51
N THR A 866 -19.17 -1.55 -33.19
CA THR A 866 -20.51 -2.15 -33.15
C THR A 866 -21.04 -2.62 -34.53
N GLY A 867 -20.44 -2.15 -35.63
CA GLY A 867 -20.70 -2.64 -36.99
C GLY A 867 -20.18 -4.06 -37.27
N GLY A 868 -19.38 -4.61 -36.35
CA GLY A 868 -18.86 -5.97 -36.43
C GLY A 868 -17.61 -6.07 -37.29
N MET A 869 -17.48 -7.17 -38.06
CA MET A 869 -16.41 -7.28 -39.07
C MET A 869 -17.01 -7.20 -40.47
N SER A 870 -16.61 -6.19 -41.25
CA SER A 870 -17.00 -6.06 -42.64
C SER A 870 -15.99 -6.72 -43.58
N ILE A 871 -16.48 -7.19 -44.73
CA ILE A 871 -15.68 -7.88 -45.75
C ILE A 871 -15.90 -7.17 -47.08
N TRP A 872 -14.82 -6.77 -47.76
CA TRP A 872 -14.85 -6.00 -48.99
C TRP A 872 -13.97 -6.61 -50.08
N ASP A 873 -14.34 -6.45 -51.34
CA ASP A 873 -13.46 -6.66 -52.49
C ASP A 873 -12.79 -5.33 -52.87
N LEU A 874 -11.46 -5.34 -52.96
CA LEU A 874 -10.65 -4.24 -53.48
C LEU A 874 -10.45 -4.40 -54.99
N SER A 875 -10.94 -3.43 -55.75
CA SER A 875 -10.79 -3.38 -57.20
C SER A 875 -9.41 -2.83 -57.63
N PRO A 876 -8.96 -3.10 -58.88
CA PRO A 876 -7.70 -2.56 -59.41
C PRO A 876 -7.62 -1.02 -59.46
N ASP A 877 -8.74 -0.32 -59.53
CA ASP A 877 -8.86 1.14 -59.46
C ASP A 877 -8.98 1.68 -58.02
N GLY A 878 -8.85 0.80 -57.01
CA GLY A 878 -8.77 1.19 -55.60
C GLY A 878 -10.13 1.46 -54.96
N GLN A 879 -11.22 0.92 -55.49
CA GLN A 879 -12.56 1.02 -54.91
C GLN A 879 -12.86 -0.22 -54.05
N LEU A 880 -13.59 -0.02 -52.96
CA LEU A 880 -14.06 -1.09 -52.08
C LEU A 880 -15.53 -1.38 -52.34
N THR A 881 -15.87 -2.66 -52.55
CA THR A 881 -17.26 -3.13 -52.68
C THR A 881 -17.56 -4.14 -51.57
N ARG A 882 -18.61 -3.89 -50.77
CA ARG A 882 -18.97 -4.75 -49.63
C ARG A 882 -19.44 -6.12 -50.13
N LYS A 883 -18.88 -7.19 -49.57
CA LYS A 883 -19.27 -8.58 -49.84
C LYS A 883 -20.15 -9.17 -48.73
N GLY A 884 -19.83 -8.83 -47.49
CA GLY A 884 -20.45 -9.45 -46.32
C GLY A 884 -20.13 -8.71 -45.04
N VAL A 885 -20.82 -9.10 -43.99
CA VAL A 885 -20.62 -8.58 -42.63
C VAL A 885 -20.85 -9.71 -41.64
N TYR A 886 -19.98 -9.79 -40.64
CA TYR A 886 -20.20 -10.57 -39.43
C TYR A 886 -20.74 -9.63 -38.35
N ASP A 887 -21.99 -9.83 -37.96
CA ASP A 887 -22.62 -9.12 -36.85
C ASP A 887 -22.32 -9.84 -35.53
N ALA A 888 -21.63 -9.15 -34.61
CA ALA A 888 -21.33 -9.63 -33.27
C ALA A 888 -22.48 -9.41 -32.27
N LYS A 889 -23.71 -9.18 -32.78
CA LYS A 889 -24.96 -8.96 -32.04
C LYS A 889 -24.88 -7.76 -31.11
N GLY A 890 -24.39 -6.64 -31.65
CA GLY A 890 -24.20 -5.38 -30.92
C GLY A 890 -22.98 -5.34 -30.00
N LYS A 891 -22.18 -6.42 -29.93
CA LYS A 891 -20.84 -6.35 -29.30
C LYS A 891 -19.86 -5.73 -30.29
N ARG A 892 -18.86 -5.02 -29.76
CA ARG A 892 -17.85 -4.35 -30.58
C ARG A 892 -16.80 -5.34 -31.08
N VAL A 893 -16.39 -5.24 -32.34
CA VAL A 893 -15.23 -5.95 -32.88
C VAL A 893 -14.10 -4.93 -33.05
N ARG A 894 -12.97 -5.15 -32.38
CA ARG A 894 -11.84 -4.19 -32.33
C ARG A 894 -10.63 -4.60 -33.14
N TYR A 895 -10.42 -5.90 -33.30
CA TYR A 895 -9.27 -6.42 -34.01
C TYR A 895 -9.67 -7.64 -34.83
N VAL A 896 -9.11 -7.72 -36.04
CA VAL A 896 -9.33 -8.83 -36.97
C VAL A 896 -7.99 -9.35 -37.47
N ALA A 897 -7.77 -10.65 -37.32
CA ALA A 897 -6.67 -11.37 -37.92
C ALA A 897 -7.21 -12.49 -38.81
N VAL A 898 -6.77 -12.52 -40.08
CA VAL A 898 -7.15 -13.55 -41.04
C VAL A 898 -5.88 -14.25 -41.52
N PRO A 899 -5.37 -15.26 -40.80
CA PRO A 899 -4.16 -15.95 -41.21
C PRO A 899 -4.37 -16.83 -42.44
N LYS A 900 -3.34 -16.99 -43.28
CA LYS A 900 -3.39 -17.88 -44.47
C LYS A 900 -3.67 -19.33 -44.03
N PRO A 901 -4.53 -20.09 -44.75
CA PRO A 901 -5.05 -19.83 -46.09
C PRO A 901 -6.30 -18.91 -46.16
N GLY A 902 -6.75 -18.32 -45.04
CA GLY A 902 -7.87 -17.39 -45.03
C GLY A 902 -9.26 -18.02 -44.87
N LYS A 903 -9.33 -19.29 -44.45
CA LYS A 903 -10.60 -19.97 -44.13
C LYS A 903 -11.25 -19.44 -42.86
N HIS A 904 -10.46 -18.98 -41.88
CA HIS A 904 -10.96 -18.53 -40.58
C HIS A 904 -10.41 -17.14 -40.24
N ALA A 905 -11.25 -16.31 -39.60
CA ALA A 905 -10.85 -15.06 -38.95
C ALA A 905 -10.88 -15.21 -37.43
N LEU A 906 -9.89 -14.63 -36.75
CA LEU A 906 -9.90 -14.43 -35.31
C LEU A 906 -10.32 -12.98 -35.03
N LEU A 907 -11.28 -12.80 -34.13
CA LEU A 907 -11.86 -11.50 -33.78
C LEU A 907 -11.76 -11.24 -32.29
N GLU A 908 -11.24 -10.07 -31.91
CA GLU A 908 -11.40 -9.53 -30.57
C GLU A 908 -12.80 -8.89 -30.46
N VAL A 909 -13.64 -9.47 -29.60
CA VAL A 909 -15.03 -9.07 -29.40
C VAL A 909 -15.27 -8.57 -27.98
N GLY A 910 -15.75 -7.33 -27.87
CA GLY A 910 -15.83 -6.59 -26.62
C GLY A 910 -14.47 -6.47 -25.95
N SER A 911 -14.45 -6.57 -24.63
CA SER A 911 -13.26 -6.31 -23.83
C SER A 911 -12.37 -7.55 -23.62
N GLY A 912 -12.80 -8.76 -23.99
CA GLY A 912 -12.07 -9.99 -23.64
C GLY A 912 -12.61 -11.30 -24.22
N ARG A 913 -13.38 -11.27 -25.30
CA ARG A 913 -13.87 -12.50 -25.96
C ARG A 913 -13.20 -12.69 -27.31
N LEU A 914 -12.83 -13.92 -27.61
CA LEU A 914 -12.36 -14.33 -28.93
C LEU A 914 -13.52 -14.98 -29.68
N HIS A 915 -13.78 -14.54 -30.90
CA HIS A 915 -14.61 -15.29 -31.84
C HIS A 915 -13.74 -15.78 -33.00
N ILE A 916 -13.80 -17.08 -33.31
CA ILE A 916 -13.26 -17.64 -34.55
C ILE A 916 -14.42 -17.81 -35.52
N VAL A 917 -14.29 -17.16 -36.68
CA VAL A 917 -15.33 -17.05 -37.71
C VAL A 917 -14.88 -17.77 -38.97
N ASP A 918 -15.72 -18.67 -39.49
CA ASP A 918 -15.54 -19.34 -40.78
C ASP A 918 -15.92 -18.39 -41.92
N LEU A 919 -15.00 -18.27 -42.88
CA LEU A 919 -15.04 -17.41 -44.06
C LEU A 919 -15.14 -18.20 -45.37
N SER A 920 -15.46 -19.49 -45.32
CA SER A 920 -15.64 -20.34 -46.51
C SER A 920 -16.70 -19.77 -47.46
N ASP A 921 -17.72 -19.09 -46.91
CA ASP A 921 -18.58 -18.17 -47.65
C ASP A 921 -18.44 -16.75 -47.03
N PRO A 922 -17.66 -15.84 -47.65
CA PRO A 922 -17.44 -14.49 -47.13
C PRO A 922 -18.69 -13.61 -47.19
N THR A 923 -19.78 -14.03 -47.84
CA THR A 923 -21.06 -13.31 -47.81
C THR A 923 -21.89 -13.69 -46.58
N GLN A 924 -21.57 -14.82 -45.93
CA GLN A 924 -22.27 -15.35 -44.76
C GLN A 924 -21.26 -15.86 -43.71
N PRO A 925 -20.40 -14.98 -43.16
CA PRO A 925 -19.45 -15.36 -42.13
C PRO A 925 -20.18 -15.89 -40.88
N ARG A 926 -19.71 -17.02 -40.33
CA ARG A 926 -20.34 -17.68 -39.18
C ARG A 926 -19.34 -17.96 -38.07
N VAL A 927 -19.72 -17.71 -36.83
CA VAL A 927 -18.89 -18.12 -35.68
C VAL A 927 -18.86 -19.64 -35.58
N VAL A 928 -17.66 -20.20 -35.42
CA VAL A 928 -17.42 -21.65 -35.27
C VAL A 928 -16.79 -21.99 -33.93
N LEU A 929 -16.17 -21.02 -33.25
CA LEU A 929 -15.67 -21.16 -31.89
C LEU A 929 -15.78 -19.80 -31.17
N GLU A 930 -16.26 -19.82 -29.93
CA GLU A 930 -16.22 -18.67 -29.01
C GLU A 930 -15.36 -19.04 -27.80
N ASP A 931 -14.52 -18.13 -27.35
CA ASP A 931 -13.72 -18.29 -26.15
C ASP A 931 -13.64 -17.00 -25.32
N SER A 932 -13.44 -17.14 -24.01
CA SER A 932 -13.31 -16.03 -23.07
C SER A 932 -12.46 -16.49 -21.90
N GLN A 933 -11.23 -16.00 -21.84
CA GLN A 933 -10.27 -16.34 -20.80
C GLN A 933 -10.22 -15.25 -19.72
N HIS A 934 -9.52 -15.52 -18.63
CA HIS A 934 -9.39 -14.54 -17.55
C HIS A 934 -8.52 -13.36 -17.97
N GLY A 935 -9.10 -12.15 -17.90
CA GLY A 935 -8.45 -10.91 -18.29
C GLY A 935 -9.18 -10.22 -19.46
N LEU A 936 -8.50 -9.24 -20.03
CA LEU A 936 -8.96 -8.37 -21.13
C LEU A 936 -7.94 -8.38 -22.27
N PHE A 937 -8.41 -8.08 -23.47
CA PHE A 937 -7.56 -7.77 -24.62
C PHE A 937 -7.07 -6.32 -24.53
N TYR A 938 -5.75 -6.12 -24.37
CA TYR A 938 -5.11 -4.80 -24.37
C TYR A 938 -4.12 -4.67 -25.52
N GLY A 939 -4.32 -3.72 -26.41
CA GLY A 939 -3.53 -3.62 -27.64
C GLY A 939 -3.76 -4.83 -28.55
N TYR A 940 -3.16 -4.83 -29.74
CA TYR A 940 -3.40 -5.85 -30.77
C TYR A 940 -2.88 -7.26 -30.38
N GLN A 941 -3.71 -8.09 -29.74
CA GLN A 941 -3.30 -9.34 -29.09
C GLN A 941 -3.61 -10.64 -29.86
N LEU A 942 -4.08 -10.52 -31.11
CA LEU A 942 -4.19 -11.68 -32.01
C LEU A 942 -2.93 -11.83 -32.88
N LEU A 943 -2.56 -13.09 -33.11
CA LEU A 943 -1.54 -13.46 -34.07
C LEU A 943 -2.08 -13.33 -35.51
N ASP A 944 -1.34 -12.68 -36.39
CA ASP A 944 -1.76 -12.40 -37.77
C ASP A 944 -1.37 -13.51 -38.77
N HIS A 945 -0.56 -14.48 -38.34
CA HIS A 945 -0.08 -15.61 -39.13
C HIS A 945 -0.09 -16.90 -38.31
N LEU A 946 -0.09 -18.08 -38.97
CA LEU A 946 -0.05 -19.36 -38.27
C LEU A 946 1.37 -19.78 -37.91
N VAL A 947 1.56 -20.33 -36.72
CA VAL A 947 2.75 -21.10 -36.34
C VAL A 947 2.62 -22.51 -36.91
N GLU A 948 3.70 -23.03 -37.47
CA GLU A 948 3.75 -24.32 -38.19
C GLU A 948 2.73 -24.46 -39.35
N GLY A 949 2.15 -23.34 -39.82
CA GLY A 949 1.06 -23.36 -40.79
C GLY A 949 -0.26 -23.95 -40.24
N ARG A 950 -0.38 -24.09 -38.91
CA ARG A 950 -1.49 -24.80 -38.24
C ARG A 950 -2.11 -24.00 -37.10
N TYR A 951 -1.30 -23.46 -36.20
CA TYR A 951 -1.77 -22.91 -34.93
C TYR A 951 -1.89 -21.39 -34.96
N ALA A 952 -3.01 -20.88 -34.45
CA ALA A 952 -3.21 -19.46 -34.18
C ALA A 952 -3.13 -19.20 -32.67
N GLY A 953 -2.77 -17.96 -32.30
CA GLY A 953 -2.63 -17.53 -30.92
C GLY A 953 -3.49 -16.30 -30.60
N ALA A 954 -4.09 -16.29 -29.41
CA ALA A 954 -4.73 -15.11 -28.82
C ALA A 954 -4.25 -14.93 -27.38
N PHE A 955 -4.02 -13.69 -26.98
CA PHE A 955 -3.38 -13.38 -25.70
C PHE A 955 -4.26 -12.52 -24.78
N TRP A 956 -4.41 -12.92 -23.51
CA TRP A 956 -5.08 -12.15 -22.45
C TRP A 956 -4.09 -11.73 -21.37
N HIS A 957 -4.18 -10.48 -20.91
CA HIS A 957 -3.20 -9.90 -20.00
C HIS A 957 -3.06 -10.60 -18.63
N VAL A 958 -4.02 -11.44 -18.23
CA VAL A 958 -3.92 -12.20 -16.96
C VAL A 958 -3.64 -13.68 -17.21
N SER A 959 -4.34 -14.31 -18.15
CA SER A 959 -4.21 -15.75 -18.37
C SER A 959 -3.08 -16.15 -19.31
N GLY A 960 -2.51 -15.26 -20.12
CA GLY A 960 -1.40 -15.64 -21.01
C GLY A 960 -1.81 -15.87 -22.46
N LEU A 961 -0.99 -16.66 -23.16
CA LEU A 961 -1.18 -17.04 -24.57
C LEU A 961 -2.02 -18.32 -24.67
N HIS A 962 -3.03 -18.29 -25.51
CA HIS A 962 -3.93 -19.41 -25.77
C HIS A 962 -3.88 -19.81 -27.25
N TRP A 963 -3.78 -21.12 -27.50
CA TRP A 963 -3.60 -21.68 -28.84
C TRP A 963 -4.86 -22.33 -29.40
N TYR A 964 -5.02 -22.20 -30.71
CA TYR A 964 -6.12 -22.79 -31.46
C TYR A 964 -5.58 -23.45 -32.73
N ASP A 965 -5.92 -24.71 -32.93
CA ASP A 965 -5.60 -25.43 -34.16
C ASP A 965 -6.66 -25.09 -35.21
N LEU A 966 -6.23 -24.42 -36.30
CA LEU A 966 -7.11 -24.04 -37.41
C LEU A 966 -7.12 -25.06 -38.57
N SER A 967 -6.32 -26.13 -38.45
CA SER A 967 -6.31 -27.22 -39.44
C SER A 967 -7.48 -28.20 -39.27
N THR A 968 -8.10 -28.20 -38.09
CA THR A 968 -9.32 -28.95 -37.80
C THR A 968 -10.56 -28.22 -38.31
N ASP A 969 -11.65 -28.97 -38.54
CA ASP A 969 -12.94 -28.41 -38.95
C ASP A 969 -14.07 -29.03 -38.11
N PRO A 970 -14.62 -28.30 -37.12
CA PRO A 970 -14.28 -26.92 -36.75
C PRO A 970 -12.92 -26.80 -36.04
N PRO A 971 -12.34 -25.58 -35.95
CA PRO A 971 -11.16 -25.30 -35.15
C PRO A 971 -11.27 -25.76 -33.69
N THR A 972 -10.14 -26.11 -33.07
CA THR A 972 -10.10 -26.65 -31.70
C THR A 972 -9.13 -25.89 -30.80
N TYR A 973 -9.56 -25.56 -29.57
CA TYR A 973 -8.67 -25.04 -28.52
C TYR A 973 -7.62 -26.08 -28.14
N GLN A 974 -6.37 -25.66 -27.94
CA GLN A 974 -5.26 -26.57 -27.66
C GLN A 974 -4.64 -26.39 -26.27
N GLY A 975 -4.82 -25.23 -25.64
CA GLY A 975 -4.28 -25.00 -24.30
C GLY A 975 -3.68 -23.62 -24.13
N ASN A 976 -3.09 -23.44 -22.95
CA ASN A 976 -2.40 -22.23 -22.49
C ASN A 976 -0.97 -22.62 -22.13
N HIS A 977 -0.07 -22.51 -23.10
CA HIS A 977 1.35 -22.82 -22.95
C HIS A 977 2.17 -21.97 -23.93
N PRO A 978 3.38 -21.51 -23.59
CA PRO A 978 3.89 -21.49 -22.22
C PRO A 978 2.95 -20.68 -21.32
N THR A 979 2.85 -21.10 -20.06
CA THR A 979 2.05 -20.44 -19.03
C THR A 979 2.69 -19.10 -18.65
N GLY A 980 1.99 -18.28 -17.87
CA GLY A 980 2.53 -17.01 -17.38
C GLY A 980 1.93 -15.78 -18.06
N ARG A 981 2.15 -14.62 -17.44
CA ARG A 981 1.58 -13.35 -17.90
C ARG A 981 2.45 -12.71 -18.98
N PHE A 982 1.84 -12.19 -20.04
CA PHE A 982 2.48 -11.17 -20.86
C PHE A 982 1.91 -9.79 -20.49
N GLY A 983 2.73 -8.76 -20.56
CA GLY A 983 2.21 -7.40 -20.46
C GLY A 983 1.48 -6.97 -21.73
N MET A 984 0.81 -5.82 -21.66
CA MET A 984 0.10 -5.24 -22.81
C MET A 984 1.05 -4.75 -23.92
N THR A 985 2.29 -4.42 -23.55
CA THR A 985 3.30 -3.84 -24.44
C THR A 985 3.98 -4.91 -25.30
N GLU A 986 4.00 -6.15 -24.85
CA GLU A 986 4.60 -7.27 -25.53
C GLU A 986 3.75 -7.66 -26.75
N GLY A 987 4.39 -8.05 -27.84
CA GLY A 987 3.71 -8.54 -29.04
C GLY A 987 4.36 -9.81 -29.58
N LEU A 988 3.61 -10.47 -30.46
CA LEU A 988 3.90 -11.80 -30.99
C LEU A 988 4.00 -11.76 -32.51
N VAL A 989 4.94 -12.52 -33.07
CA VAL A 989 5.04 -12.77 -34.52
C VAL A 989 5.56 -14.18 -34.77
N PRO A 990 5.06 -14.91 -35.78
CA PRO A 990 5.67 -16.19 -36.16
C PRO A 990 7.08 -15.97 -36.73
N PHE A 991 7.99 -16.87 -36.37
CA PHE A 991 9.40 -16.76 -36.74
C PHE A 991 9.97 -18.15 -37.02
N GLN A 992 10.29 -18.46 -38.28
CA GLN A 992 10.99 -19.69 -38.69
C GLN A 992 10.36 -21.03 -38.20
N GLY A 993 9.03 -21.07 -38.01
CA GLY A 993 8.31 -22.24 -37.49
C GLY A 993 8.05 -22.18 -35.98
N GLU A 994 8.70 -21.26 -35.27
CA GLU A 994 8.50 -20.92 -33.85
C GLU A 994 7.63 -19.64 -33.73
N LEU A 995 7.42 -19.20 -32.49
CA LEU A 995 6.92 -17.89 -32.15
C LEU A 995 8.05 -17.02 -31.57
N LEU A 996 8.07 -15.75 -31.97
CA LEU A 996 8.91 -14.71 -31.37
C LEU A 996 8.02 -13.74 -30.58
N ALA A 997 8.35 -13.52 -29.31
CA ALA A 997 7.68 -12.57 -28.44
C ALA A 997 8.65 -11.48 -27.96
N THR A 998 8.32 -10.21 -28.19
CA THR A 998 9.12 -9.08 -27.67
C THR A 998 9.07 -9.07 -26.15
N ARG A 999 10.22 -8.91 -25.50
CA ARG A 999 10.29 -8.92 -24.03
C ARG A 999 11.54 -8.22 -23.52
N GLY A 1000 11.34 -7.26 -22.61
CA GLY A 1000 12.43 -6.62 -21.88
C GLY A 1000 13.45 -5.96 -22.82
N ARG A 1001 14.69 -6.48 -22.81
CA ARG A 1001 15.80 -5.97 -23.66
C ARG A 1001 15.95 -6.73 -24.99
N GLY A 1002 14.92 -7.39 -25.48
CA GLY A 1002 14.99 -8.15 -26.73
C GLY A 1002 13.73 -8.95 -27.00
N TYR A 1003 13.88 -10.24 -27.30
CA TYR A 1003 12.76 -11.15 -27.50
C TYR A 1003 13.07 -12.54 -26.94
N VAL A 1004 12.04 -13.35 -26.80
CA VAL A 1004 12.15 -14.79 -26.56
C VAL A 1004 11.58 -15.55 -27.76
N ARG A 1005 12.08 -16.76 -27.98
CA ARG A 1005 11.59 -17.69 -29.00
C ARG A 1005 11.15 -18.99 -28.33
N PHE A 1006 10.06 -19.56 -28.82
CA PHE A 1006 9.53 -20.84 -28.34
C PHE A 1006 8.60 -21.46 -29.39
N ASP A 1007 8.47 -22.78 -29.37
CA ASP A 1007 7.55 -23.51 -30.23
C ASP A 1007 6.20 -23.75 -29.53
N PHE A 1008 5.28 -24.43 -30.21
CA PHE A 1008 3.95 -24.74 -29.67
C PHE A 1008 4.00 -25.72 -28.48
N GLU A 1009 4.99 -26.62 -28.44
CA GLU A 1009 5.14 -27.66 -27.43
C GLU A 1009 5.93 -27.16 -26.20
N GLU A 1010 6.28 -25.87 -26.15
CA GLU A 1010 6.99 -25.26 -25.02
C GLU A 1010 6.18 -25.35 -23.73
N ASP A 1011 6.67 -26.19 -22.82
CA ASP A 1011 6.15 -26.38 -21.48
C ASP A 1011 6.91 -25.50 -20.46
N GLY A 1012 6.20 -24.73 -19.65
CA GLY A 1012 6.79 -23.93 -18.56
C GLY A 1012 6.17 -22.55 -18.42
N ASP A 1013 6.83 -21.68 -17.64
CA ASP A 1013 6.46 -20.27 -17.55
C ASP A 1013 7.26 -19.47 -18.60
N PHE A 1014 6.53 -18.67 -19.39
CA PHE A 1014 7.06 -17.70 -20.34
C PHE A 1014 8.16 -16.82 -19.72
N THR A 1015 8.08 -16.55 -18.41
CA THR A 1015 9.06 -15.73 -17.73
C THR A 1015 10.46 -16.32 -17.66
N ASP A 1016 10.56 -17.65 -17.77
CA ASP A 1016 11.81 -18.39 -17.61
C ASP A 1016 12.57 -18.59 -18.93
N LEU A 1017 11.93 -18.26 -20.05
CA LEU A 1017 12.54 -18.39 -21.38
C LEU A 1017 13.75 -17.46 -21.56
N PRO A 1018 14.83 -17.93 -22.20
CA PRO A 1018 16.04 -17.14 -22.40
C PRO A 1018 15.77 -15.98 -23.37
N ILE A 1019 16.09 -14.76 -22.93
CA ILE A 1019 15.95 -13.55 -23.75
C ILE A 1019 17.15 -13.44 -24.71
N GLN A 1020 16.87 -13.45 -26.02
CA GLN A 1020 17.80 -13.01 -27.06
C GLN A 1020 17.90 -11.48 -26.98
N ARG A 1021 19.02 -11.00 -26.42
CA ARG A 1021 19.21 -9.58 -26.11
C ARG A 1021 19.54 -8.77 -27.36
N VAL A 1022 18.82 -7.67 -27.54
CA VAL A 1022 19.18 -6.62 -28.49
C VAL A 1022 19.98 -5.55 -27.72
N PRO A 1023 21.23 -5.25 -28.11
CA PRO A 1023 22.04 -4.25 -27.41
C PRO A 1023 21.39 -2.87 -27.34
N ASP A 1024 21.66 -2.14 -26.25
CA ASP A 1024 21.33 -0.72 -26.06
C ASP A 1024 19.84 -0.33 -26.18
N THR A 1025 18.91 -1.29 -26.01
CA THR A 1025 17.46 -1.01 -26.08
C THR A 1025 16.61 -1.80 -25.09
N TRP A 1026 15.38 -1.33 -24.88
CA TRP A 1026 14.30 -2.06 -24.24
C TRP A 1026 13.22 -2.33 -25.31
N LEU A 1027 13.30 -3.52 -25.92
CA LEU A 1027 12.47 -3.91 -27.07
C LEU A 1027 11.10 -4.40 -26.60
N VAL A 1028 10.17 -3.45 -26.47
CA VAL A 1028 8.73 -3.71 -26.26
C VAL A 1028 7.94 -3.09 -27.41
N GLY A 1029 6.74 -3.61 -27.66
CA GLY A 1029 5.87 -3.18 -28.74
C GLY A 1029 5.37 -4.36 -29.59
N LYS A 1030 4.57 -4.05 -30.61
CA LYS A 1030 3.99 -5.05 -31.51
C LYS A 1030 4.95 -5.30 -32.69
N PRO A 1031 5.52 -6.52 -32.81
CA PRO A 1031 6.46 -6.83 -33.88
C PRO A 1031 5.75 -7.08 -35.22
N THR A 1032 6.47 -6.87 -36.31
CA THR A 1032 6.16 -7.37 -37.64
C THR A 1032 7.47 -7.77 -38.32
N LEU A 1033 7.52 -8.98 -38.86
CA LEU A 1033 8.71 -9.55 -39.48
C LEU A 1033 8.65 -9.41 -40.99
N TYR A 1034 9.71 -8.85 -41.58
CA TYR A 1034 9.90 -8.78 -43.03
C TYR A 1034 11.31 -9.24 -43.39
N GLU A 1035 11.40 -10.37 -44.10
CA GLU A 1035 12.68 -11.04 -44.38
C GLU A 1035 13.45 -11.28 -43.07
N ASN A 1036 14.59 -10.61 -42.88
CA ASN A 1036 15.42 -10.70 -41.68
C ASN A 1036 15.30 -9.48 -40.76
N HIS A 1037 14.30 -8.60 -40.96
CA HIS A 1037 14.12 -7.39 -40.18
C HIS A 1037 12.85 -7.44 -39.35
N LEU A 1038 12.99 -7.22 -38.04
CA LEU A 1038 11.90 -7.10 -37.09
C LEU A 1038 11.60 -5.61 -36.86
N TYR A 1039 10.41 -5.19 -37.27
CA TYR A 1039 9.89 -3.85 -37.00
C TYR A 1039 9.00 -3.92 -35.77
N VAL A 1040 9.35 -3.20 -34.70
CA VAL A 1040 8.60 -3.22 -33.45
C VAL A 1040 8.03 -1.84 -33.18
N ALA A 1041 6.70 -1.74 -33.12
CA ALA A 1041 5.98 -0.50 -32.87
C ALA A 1041 5.41 -0.50 -31.44
N ASP A 1042 5.90 0.41 -30.61
CA ASP A 1042 5.46 0.63 -29.24
C ASP A 1042 4.47 1.80 -29.21
N ARG A 1043 3.18 1.44 -29.24
CA ARG A 1043 2.08 2.40 -29.22
C ARG A 1043 2.04 3.25 -27.95
N VAL A 1044 2.45 2.69 -26.82
CA VAL A 1044 2.37 3.32 -25.49
C VAL A 1044 3.42 4.44 -25.41
N PHE A 1045 4.68 4.09 -25.66
CA PHE A 1045 5.79 5.05 -25.53
C PHE A 1045 6.09 5.83 -26.81
N GLY A 1046 5.38 5.56 -27.91
CA GLY A 1046 5.61 6.25 -29.18
C GLY A 1046 6.94 5.90 -29.80
N ARG A 1047 7.41 4.65 -29.63
CA ARG A 1047 8.74 4.22 -30.09
C ARG A 1047 8.63 3.24 -31.24
N VAL A 1048 9.58 3.32 -32.15
CA VAL A 1048 9.74 2.37 -33.24
C VAL A 1048 11.16 1.84 -33.21
N PHE A 1049 11.30 0.51 -33.30
CA PHE A 1049 12.59 -0.18 -33.37
C PHE A 1049 12.68 -1.01 -34.64
N ILE A 1050 13.87 -1.06 -35.21
CA ILE A 1050 14.19 -1.87 -36.39
C ILE A 1050 15.40 -2.72 -36.03
N VAL A 1051 15.22 -4.04 -36.02
CA VAL A 1051 16.20 -5.01 -35.53
C VAL A 1051 16.53 -6.00 -36.64
N ASP A 1052 17.82 -6.23 -36.88
CA ASP A 1052 18.30 -7.34 -37.71
C ASP A 1052 18.23 -8.63 -36.89
N VAL A 1053 17.51 -9.62 -37.42
CA VAL A 1053 17.33 -10.96 -36.83
C VAL A 1053 17.82 -12.06 -37.79
N LYS A 1054 18.72 -11.73 -38.72
CA LYS A 1054 19.38 -12.70 -39.62
C LYS A 1054 20.14 -13.77 -38.84
N ASP A 1055 20.82 -13.37 -37.77
CA ASP A 1055 21.31 -14.25 -36.72
C ASP A 1055 20.40 -14.08 -35.49
N PRO A 1056 19.37 -14.92 -35.33
CA PRO A 1056 18.38 -14.74 -34.28
C PRO A 1056 18.92 -14.96 -32.87
N ASP A 1057 20.10 -15.55 -32.72
CA ASP A 1057 20.76 -15.71 -31.42
C ASP A 1057 21.59 -14.48 -31.05
N ASN A 1058 21.95 -13.65 -32.03
CA ASN A 1058 22.72 -12.42 -31.86
C ASN A 1058 22.08 -11.23 -32.62
N PRO A 1059 20.85 -10.83 -32.25
CA PRO A 1059 20.16 -9.76 -32.96
C PRO A 1059 20.83 -8.40 -32.75
N THR A 1060 20.70 -7.51 -33.74
CA THR A 1060 21.31 -6.16 -33.67
C THR A 1060 20.28 -5.07 -33.93
N LEU A 1061 20.32 -4.01 -33.12
CA LEU A 1061 19.51 -2.82 -33.37
C LEU A 1061 20.09 -2.08 -34.58
N ILE A 1062 19.30 -1.95 -35.64
CA ILE A 1062 19.67 -1.17 -36.81
C ILE A 1062 19.33 0.30 -36.56
N ASP A 1063 18.12 0.57 -36.07
CA ASP A 1063 17.61 1.92 -35.91
C ASP A 1063 16.50 1.99 -34.85
N SER A 1064 16.33 3.15 -34.23
CA SER A 1064 15.19 3.45 -33.36
C SER A 1064 14.86 4.94 -33.37
N PHE A 1065 13.59 5.28 -33.23
CA PHE A 1065 13.13 6.67 -33.13
C PHE A 1065 11.83 6.78 -32.33
N GLU A 1066 11.58 7.99 -31.82
CA GLU A 1066 10.35 8.33 -31.13
C GLU A 1066 9.43 9.15 -32.05
N THR A 1067 8.13 9.09 -31.83
CA THR A 1067 7.11 9.84 -32.56
C THR A 1067 6.06 10.41 -31.61
N PRO A 1068 5.53 11.63 -31.87
CA PRO A 1068 4.48 12.20 -31.03
C PRO A 1068 3.21 11.35 -31.04
N GLY A 1069 2.85 10.75 -32.18
CA GLY A 1069 1.67 9.89 -32.36
C GLY A 1069 1.77 8.50 -31.72
N ASN A 1070 0.78 7.65 -31.97
CA ASN A 1070 0.66 6.32 -31.39
C ASN A 1070 0.91 5.24 -32.47
N PRO A 1071 2.15 4.76 -32.64
CA PRO A 1071 2.51 3.88 -33.75
C PRO A 1071 1.85 2.51 -33.63
N GLY A 1072 1.22 2.05 -34.71
CA GLY A 1072 0.68 0.70 -34.88
C GLY A 1072 1.61 -0.21 -35.70
N ARG A 1073 1.15 -1.43 -36.01
CA ARG A 1073 1.97 -2.43 -36.75
C ARG A 1073 2.40 -1.89 -38.12
N ILE A 1074 3.69 -1.97 -38.39
CA ILE A 1074 4.33 -1.44 -39.61
C ILE A 1074 4.08 -2.37 -40.79
N LYS A 1075 3.90 -1.80 -41.98
CA LYS A 1075 3.87 -2.55 -43.26
C LYS A 1075 4.96 -2.08 -44.20
N THR A 1076 5.78 -2.99 -44.73
CA THR A 1076 6.83 -2.64 -45.70
C THR A 1076 6.25 -2.49 -47.11
N THR A 1077 6.93 -1.69 -47.92
CA THR A 1077 6.64 -1.45 -49.33
C THR A 1077 7.95 -1.39 -50.11
N GLN A 1078 7.89 -1.33 -51.44
CA GLN A 1078 9.09 -1.10 -52.26
C GLN A 1078 9.74 0.27 -52.03
N TYR A 1079 9.00 1.26 -51.50
CA TYR A 1079 9.46 2.63 -51.30
C TYR A 1079 9.94 2.93 -49.87
N GLY A 1080 9.82 1.96 -48.95
CA GLY A 1080 10.08 2.16 -47.53
C GLY A 1080 9.11 1.38 -46.67
N TYR A 1081 8.68 1.94 -45.54
CA TYR A 1081 7.67 1.32 -44.68
C TYR A 1081 6.58 2.31 -44.26
N LEU A 1082 5.38 1.80 -44.08
CA LEU A 1082 4.19 2.52 -43.66
C LEU A 1082 4.03 2.39 -42.15
N LEU A 1083 3.89 3.53 -41.49
CA LEU A 1083 3.65 3.67 -40.06
C LEU A 1083 2.25 4.27 -39.84
N PRO A 1084 1.25 3.48 -39.41
CA PRO A 1084 0.01 4.03 -38.89
C PRO A 1084 0.30 4.68 -37.53
N ASN A 1085 0.03 5.98 -37.37
CA ASN A 1085 0.55 6.76 -36.25
C ASN A 1085 -0.54 7.51 -35.45
N GLY A 1086 -1.75 6.95 -35.39
CA GLY A 1086 -2.88 7.59 -34.69
C GLY A 1086 -3.28 8.91 -35.37
N TYR A 1087 -3.46 9.96 -34.58
CA TYR A 1087 -3.82 11.30 -35.07
C TYR A 1087 -2.73 11.98 -35.91
N GLU A 1088 -1.49 11.49 -35.87
CA GLU A 1088 -0.43 11.94 -36.81
C GLU A 1088 -0.61 11.40 -38.23
N GLY A 1089 -1.56 10.48 -38.43
CA GLY A 1089 -1.91 9.92 -39.73
C GLY A 1089 -1.09 8.69 -40.14
N LEU A 1090 -1.10 8.39 -41.43
CA LEU A 1090 -0.31 7.36 -42.06
C LEU A 1090 0.98 7.98 -42.61
N SER A 1091 2.15 7.55 -42.12
CA SER A 1091 3.44 8.02 -42.62
C SER A 1091 4.12 6.98 -43.51
N LEU A 1092 4.67 7.41 -44.64
CA LEU A 1092 5.63 6.66 -45.44
C LEU A 1092 7.03 7.06 -45.01
N CYS A 1093 7.76 6.14 -44.41
CA CYS A 1093 9.11 6.37 -43.89
C CYS A 1093 10.17 5.76 -44.81
N ARG A 1094 11.37 6.37 -44.84
CA ARG A 1094 12.52 5.85 -45.60
C ARG A 1094 12.89 4.44 -45.15
N LYS A 1095 13.28 3.60 -46.11
CA LYS A 1095 13.89 2.30 -45.81
C LYS A 1095 15.22 2.54 -45.06
N VAL A 1096 15.52 1.68 -44.09
CA VAL A 1096 16.83 1.67 -43.45
C VAL A 1096 17.81 0.97 -44.39
N GLU A 1097 18.93 1.63 -44.69
CA GLU A 1097 19.97 1.14 -45.62
C GLU A 1097 20.92 0.12 -44.99
#